data_AF-B2TXS6-F1
#
_entry.id   AF-B2TXS6-F1
#
_cell.length_a   1.000
_cell.length_b   1.000
_cell.length_c   1.000
_cell.angle_alpha   90.00
_cell.angle_beta   90.00
_cell.angle_gamma   90.00
#
_symmetry.space_group_name_H-M   'P 1'
#
loop_
_entity.id
_entity.type
_entity.pdbx_description
1 polymer ?
#
loop_
_entity_poly.entity_id
_entity_poly.type
_entity_poly.pdbx_seq_one_letter_code
_entity_poly.pdbx_strand_id
1 'polypeptide(L)'
;MGQEKLYIEKELSWLSFNERVLQEAADKSNPLIERMRFLGIYSNNLDEFYKVRFAELKRRIIISEEQGSNSHSRHLLGKIQSRVLKADQEFDGLYNELLLEMARNQIFLINERQLSVNQQNWLRHYFKQYLRQHITPILINPDTDLVQFLKDDYTYLAVEIIRGDTIRYALLEIPSDKVPRFVNLPPEAPRRRKPMILLDNILRYCLDDIFKGFFDYDALNAYSMKMTRDAEYDLVHEMEASLMELMSSSLKQRLTAEPVRFVYQRDMPNALVEVLREKLTISRYDSIVPGGRYHNFKDFINFPNVGKANLVNKPLPRLRHIWFDKAQFRNGFDAIRERDVLLYYPYHTFEHVLELLRQASFDPSVLAIKINIYRVAKDSRIIDSMIHAAHNGKKVTVVVELQARFDEEANIHWAKRLTEAGVHVIFSAPGLKIHAKLFLISRKENGEVVRYAHIGTGNFNEKTARLYTDYSLLTADARITNEVRRVFNFIENPYRPVTFDYLMVSPQNSRRLLYEMVDREIANAQQGLPSGITLKLNNLVDKGLVDRLYAASSSGVPVNLLVRGMCSLIPNLEGISDNIRAISIVDRYLEHDRVYIFENGGDKKVYLSSADWMTRNIDYRIEVATPLLDPHLKQRVLDIIDILFSDTVKARYIDKELSNRYVPRGNRRKVRAQLAIYDYIKSLEQPE
;
A
#
# COMPACT_ATOMS: atom_id res chain seq x y z
N MET A 1 -1.57 -39.29 -4.04
CA MET A 1 -2.07 -38.68 -2.79
C MET A 1 -1.27 -37.41 -2.56
N GLY A 2 -1.88 -36.22 -2.68
CA GLY A 2 -1.16 -34.97 -2.46
C GLY A 2 -0.85 -34.81 -0.98
N GLN A 3 0.43 -34.64 -0.63
CA GLN A 3 0.87 -34.26 0.72
C GLN A 3 0.10 -33.02 1.18
N GLU A 4 -0.31 -32.98 2.45
CA GLU A 4 -0.99 -31.81 3.02
C GLU A 4 -0.12 -30.56 2.88
N LYS A 5 -0.75 -29.43 2.51
CA LYS A 5 -0.02 -28.17 2.34
C LYS A 5 0.44 -27.64 3.70
N LEU A 6 1.75 -27.49 3.85
CA LEU A 6 2.38 -26.88 5.04
C LEU A 6 2.39 -25.34 5.00
N TYR A 7 2.24 -24.74 3.81
CA TYR A 7 2.22 -23.29 3.61
C TYR A 7 1.15 -22.88 2.59
N ILE A 8 0.66 -21.66 2.72
CA ILE A 8 -0.18 -20.98 1.73
C ILE A 8 0.71 -20.18 0.77
N GLU A 9 0.38 -20.25 -0.53
CA GLU A 9 1.03 -19.42 -1.56
C GLU A 9 0.77 -17.93 -1.27
N LYS A 10 1.83 -17.12 -1.29
CA LYS A 10 1.76 -15.70 -0.93
C LYS A 10 0.75 -14.93 -1.80
N GLU A 11 0.62 -15.29 -3.08
CA GLU A 11 -0.33 -14.69 -4.02
C GLU A 11 -1.79 -15.01 -3.65
N LEU A 12 -2.09 -16.25 -3.26
CA LEU A 12 -3.45 -16.63 -2.83
C LEU A 12 -3.81 -15.98 -1.51
N SER A 13 -2.86 -15.91 -0.58
CA SER A 13 -3.01 -15.18 0.68
C SER A 13 -3.27 -13.69 0.44
N TRP A 14 -2.61 -13.10 -0.56
CA TRP A 14 -2.87 -11.71 -0.95
C TRP A 14 -4.27 -11.51 -1.55
N LEU A 15 -4.75 -12.43 -2.40
CA LEU A 15 -6.13 -12.35 -2.93
C LEU A 15 -7.15 -12.40 -1.79
N SER A 16 -6.94 -13.27 -0.80
CA SER A 16 -7.75 -13.32 0.42
C SER A 16 -7.67 -12.03 1.26
N PHE A 17 -6.52 -11.35 1.27
CA PHE A 17 -6.41 -9.99 1.83
C PHE A 17 -7.29 -8.99 1.07
N ASN A 18 -7.21 -8.95 -0.25
CA ASN A 18 -8.03 -8.00 -1.00
C ASN A 18 -9.52 -8.34 -0.90
N GLU A 19 -9.88 -9.61 -0.73
CA GLU A 19 -11.24 -10.03 -0.40
C GLU A 19 -11.73 -9.46 0.95
N ARG A 20 -10.86 -9.35 1.98
CA ARG A 20 -11.19 -8.62 3.23
C ARG A 20 -11.45 -7.13 2.98
N VAL A 21 -10.79 -6.51 2.00
CA VAL A 21 -11.10 -5.14 1.56
C VAL A 21 -12.48 -5.08 0.90
N LEU A 22 -12.85 -6.09 0.12
CA LEU A 22 -14.19 -6.20 -0.47
C LEU A 22 -15.27 -6.40 0.60
N GLN A 23 -14.96 -7.13 1.69
CA GLN A 23 -15.86 -7.24 2.85
C GLN A 23 -16.15 -5.87 3.50
N GLU A 24 -15.19 -4.93 3.50
CA GLU A 24 -15.45 -3.56 3.99
C GLU A 24 -16.42 -2.77 3.09
N ALA A 25 -16.46 -3.06 1.79
CA ALA A 25 -17.47 -2.53 0.87
C ALA A 25 -18.85 -3.18 1.08
N ALA A 26 -18.90 -4.42 1.57
CA ALA A 26 -20.14 -5.12 1.89
C ALA A 26 -20.71 -4.76 3.28
N ASP A 27 -19.84 -4.42 4.24
CA ASP A 27 -20.21 -4.22 5.63
C ASP A 27 -21.10 -2.98 5.84
N LYS A 28 -22.39 -3.20 6.11
CA LYS A 28 -23.39 -2.15 6.35
C LYS A 28 -23.13 -1.30 7.60
N SER A 29 -22.23 -1.71 8.49
CA SER A 29 -21.77 -0.87 9.61
C SER A 29 -20.91 0.31 9.15
N ASN A 30 -20.34 0.23 7.93
CA ASN A 30 -19.63 1.33 7.29
C ASN A 30 -20.60 2.28 6.55
N PRO A 31 -20.35 3.61 6.58
CA PRO A 31 -21.12 4.57 5.80
C PRO A 31 -21.10 4.28 4.30
N LEU A 32 -22.20 4.59 3.61
CA LEU A 32 -22.43 4.20 2.21
C LEU A 32 -21.35 4.68 1.25
N ILE A 33 -20.90 5.94 1.37
CA ILE A 33 -19.86 6.48 0.46
C ILE A 33 -18.50 5.86 0.76
N GLU A 34 -18.23 5.49 2.01
CA GLU A 34 -17.00 4.79 2.37
C GLU A 34 -16.96 3.38 1.77
N ARG A 35 -18.11 2.70 1.72
CA ARG A 35 -18.25 1.43 1.00
C ARG A 35 -17.99 1.57 -0.50
N MET A 36 -18.50 2.63 -1.13
CA MET A 36 -18.17 2.93 -2.54
C MET A 36 -16.67 3.17 -2.73
N ARG A 37 -16.02 3.86 -1.80
CA ARG A 37 -14.56 4.09 -1.83
C ARG A 37 -13.77 2.81 -1.63
N PHE A 38 -14.24 1.87 -0.79
CA PHE A 38 -13.62 0.56 -0.63
C PHE A 38 -13.65 -0.27 -1.92
N LEU A 39 -14.70 -0.16 -2.76
CA LEU A 39 -14.65 -0.75 -4.11
C LEU A 39 -13.48 -0.18 -4.93
N GLY A 40 -13.24 1.13 -4.83
CA GLY A 40 -12.09 1.75 -5.46
C GLY A 40 -10.75 1.27 -4.90
N ILE A 41 -10.63 1.13 -3.58
CA ILE A 41 -9.42 0.60 -2.92
C ILE A 41 -9.17 -0.84 -3.39
N TYR A 42 -10.21 -1.68 -3.40
CA TYR A 42 -10.13 -3.06 -3.89
C TYR A 42 -9.60 -3.13 -5.32
N SER A 43 -10.13 -2.30 -6.23
CA SER A 43 -9.70 -2.28 -7.63
C SER A 43 -8.28 -1.74 -7.80
N ASN A 44 -7.90 -0.69 -7.07
CA ASN A 44 -6.55 -0.16 -7.09
C ASN A 44 -5.52 -1.20 -6.61
N ASN A 45 -5.86 -1.93 -5.55
CA ASN A 45 -5.03 -3.02 -5.03
C ASN A 45 -4.87 -4.14 -6.08
N LEU A 46 -5.96 -4.51 -6.76
CA LEU A 46 -5.93 -5.55 -7.79
C LEU A 46 -5.08 -5.13 -9.00
N ASP A 47 -5.16 -3.85 -9.40
CA ASP A 47 -4.28 -3.29 -10.42
C ASP A 47 -2.81 -3.41 -10.01
N GLU A 48 -2.44 -3.03 -8.77
CA GLU A 48 -1.07 -3.20 -8.24
C GLU A 48 -0.64 -4.68 -8.22
N PHE A 49 -1.54 -5.59 -7.85
CA PHE A 49 -1.25 -7.02 -7.85
C PHE A 49 -0.86 -7.53 -9.23
N TYR A 50 -1.60 -7.15 -10.27
CA TYR A 50 -1.27 -7.54 -11.64
C TYR A 50 0.06 -6.93 -12.10
N LYS A 51 0.24 -5.62 -11.86
CA LYS A 51 1.45 -4.88 -12.24
C LYS A 51 2.72 -5.44 -11.62
N VAL A 52 2.65 -5.85 -10.36
CA VAL A 52 3.85 -6.21 -9.59
C VAL A 52 3.94 -7.72 -9.38
N ARG A 53 2.94 -8.30 -8.71
CA ARG A 53 3.06 -9.63 -8.09
C ARG A 53 2.76 -10.72 -9.09
N PHE A 54 1.71 -10.53 -9.89
CA PHE A 54 1.39 -11.45 -10.98
C PHE A 54 2.51 -11.46 -12.02
N ALA A 55 3.08 -10.28 -12.34
CA ALA A 55 4.22 -10.20 -13.23
C ALA A 55 5.50 -10.83 -12.64
N GLU A 56 5.79 -10.66 -11.34
CA GLU A 56 6.85 -11.39 -10.64
C GLU A 56 6.63 -12.92 -10.72
N LEU A 57 5.39 -13.37 -10.50
CA LEU A 57 5.03 -14.79 -10.64
C LEU A 57 5.23 -15.28 -12.07
N LYS A 58 4.72 -14.57 -13.09
CA LYS A 58 4.91 -14.89 -14.52
C LYS A 58 6.39 -15.09 -14.84
N ARG A 59 7.25 -14.18 -14.38
CA ARG A 59 8.71 -14.26 -14.54
C ARG A 59 9.32 -15.50 -13.87
N ARG A 60 8.99 -15.77 -12.60
CA ARG A 60 9.44 -16.98 -11.89
C ARG A 60 9.04 -18.26 -12.62
N ILE A 61 7.86 -18.28 -13.22
CA ILE A 61 7.38 -19.41 -14.00
C ILE A 61 8.21 -19.59 -15.27
N ILE A 62 8.45 -18.51 -16.03
CA ILE A 62 9.28 -18.53 -17.25
C ILE A 62 10.68 -19.07 -16.94
N ILE A 63 11.31 -18.59 -15.86
CA ILE A 63 12.64 -19.03 -15.41
C ILE A 63 12.63 -20.52 -15.03
N SER A 64 11.60 -20.97 -14.30
CA SER A 64 11.44 -22.38 -13.91
C SER A 64 11.19 -23.30 -15.11
N GLU A 65 10.44 -22.84 -16.12
CA GLU A 65 10.15 -23.61 -17.34
C GLU A 65 11.43 -23.85 -18.17
N GLU A 66 12.32 -22.86 -18.25
CA GLU A 66 13.62 -23.02 -18.94
C GLU A 66 14.53 -24.03 -18.23
N GLN A 67 14.46 -24.11 -16.90
CA GLN A 67 15.21 -25.08 -16.09
C GLN A 67 14.55 -26.46 -15.99
N GLY A 68 13.41 -26.69 -16.66
CA GLY A 68 12.75 -28.00 -16.75
C GLY A 68 11.81 -28.37 -15.59
N SER A 69 11.39 -27.42 -14.76
CA SER A 69 10.44 -27.63 -13.64
C SER A 69 9.03 -27.17 -14.02
N ASN A 70 8.09 -28.11 -14.21
CA ASN A 70 6.92 -27.88 -15.08
C ASN A 70 5.49 -28.07 -14.50
N SER A 71 5.24 -28.49 -13.25
CA SER A 71 3.85 -28.85 -12.85
C SER A 71 3.12 -27.91 -11.88
N HIS A 72 3.77 -27.39 -10.83
CA HIS A 72 3.06 -26.67 -9.76
C HIS A 72 2.64 -25.24 -10.15
N SER A 73 3.46 -24.58 -10.97
CA SER A 73 3.33 -23.17 -11.36
C SER A 73 2.04 -22.85 -12.14
N ARG A 74 1.67 -23.69 -13.11
CA ARG A 74 0.44 -23.50 -13.92
C ARG A 74 -0.82 -23.70 -13.09
N HIS A 75 -0.79 -24.62 -12.14
CA HIS A 75 -1.89 -24.85 -11.21
C HIS A 75 -2.12 -23.64 -10.28
N LEU A 76 -1.05 -22.94 -9.86
CA LEU A 76 -1.17 -21.68 -9.12
C LEU A 76 -1.81 -20.58 -9.96
N LEU A 77 -1.39 -20.39 -11.21
CA LEU A 77 -2.02 -19.41 -12.11
C LEU A 77 -3.52 -19.68 -12.30
N GLY A 78 -3.90 -20.95 -12.51
CA GLY A 78 -5.31 -21.34 -12.61
C GLY A 78 -6.10 -21.02 -11.33
N LYS A 79 -5.52 -21.25 -10.15
CA LYS A 79 -6.13 -20.87 -8.86
C LYS A 79 -6.27 -19.37 -8.68
N ILE A 80 -5.26 -18.59 -9.07
CA ILE A 80 -5.29 -17.12 -9.05
C ILE A 80 -6.42 -16.63 -9.94
N GLN A 81 -6.46 -17.07 -11.20
CA GLN A 81 -7.49 -16.66 -12.15
C GLN A 81 -8.90 -17.04 -11.67
N SER A 82 -9.07 -18.26 -11.16
CA SER A 82 -10.35 -18.72 -10.60
C SER A 82 -10.83 -17.86 -9.44
N ARG A 83 -9.94 -17.52 -8.49
CA ARG A 83 -10.29 -16.63 -7.36
C ARG A 83 -10.58 -15.21 -7.81
N VAL A 84 -9.82 -14.67 -8.77
CA VAL A 84 -10.06 -13.32 -9.32
C VAL A 84 -11.42 -13.26 -10.02
N LEU A 85 -11.75 -14.24 -10.86
CA LEU A 85 -13.05 -14.29 -11.54
C LEU A 85 -14.22 -14.41 -10.56
N LYS A 86 -14.07 -15.20 -9.50
CA LYS A 86 -15.09 -15.29 -8.44
C LYS A 86 -15.26 -13.94 -7.73
N ALA A 87 -14.16 -13.29 -7.35
CA ALA A 87 -14.21 -12.00 -6.68
C ALA A 87 -14.75 -10.88 -7.57
N ASP A 88 -14.54 -10.95 -8.90
CA ASP A 88 -15.12 -10.02 -9.89
C ASP A 88 -16.65 -10.14 -9.93
N GLN A 89 -17.20 -11.36 -9.86
CA GLN A 89 -18.65 -11.58 -9.76
C GLN A 89 -19.23 -11.03 -8.46
N GLU A 90 -18.55 -11.24 -7.33
CA GLU A 90 -18.94 -10.69 -6.03
C GLU A 90 -18.88 -9.15 -6.03
N PHE A 91 -17.86 -8.59 -6.69
CA PHE A 91 -17.72 -7.14 -6.89
C PHE A 91 -18.88 -6.57 -7.70
N ASP A 92 -19.24 -7.18 -8.84
CA ASP A 92 -20.39 -6.76 -9.66
C ASP A 92 -21.70 -6.80 -8.84
N GLY A 93 -21.90 -7.84 -8.03
CA GLY A 93 -23.05 -7.97 -7.13
C GLY A 93 -23.13 -6.82 -6.11
N LEU A 94 -22.01 -6.57 -5.41
CA LEU A 94 -21.91 -5.50 -4.42
C LEU A 94 -22.08 -4.11 -5.02
N TYR A 95 -21.48 -3.86 -6.19
CA TYR A 95 -21.62 -2.59 -6.88
C TYR A 95 -23.09 -2.29 -7.20
N ASN A 96 -23.82 -3.26 -7.75
CA ASN A 96 -25.25 -3.11 -8.04
C ASN A 96 -26.09 -2.90 -6.77
N GLU A 97 -25.79 -3.63 -5.70
CA GLU A 97 -26.45 -3.43 -4.40
C GLU A 97 -26.23 -2.00 -3.87
N LEU A 98 -25.00 -1.49 -3.97
CA LEU A 98 -24.65 -0.14 -3.54
C LEU A 98 -25.29 0.93 -4.42
N LEU A 99 -25.43 0.72 -5.73
CA LEU A 99 -26.18 1.61 -6.62
C LEU A 99 -27.65 1.74 -6.17
N LEU A 100 -28.30 0.63 -5.82
CA LEU A 100 -29.67 0.63 -5.31
C LEU A 100 -29.77 1.35 -3.96
N GLU A 101 -28.80 1.13 -3.07
CA GLU A 101 -28.74 1.79 -1.77
C GLU A 101 -28.48 3.31 -1.90
N MET A 102 -27.65 3.72 -2.85
CA MET A 102 -27.46 5.14 -3.22
C MET A 102 -28.77 5.76 -3.71
N ALA A 103 -29.51 5.06 -4.57
CA ALA A 103 -30.81 5.53 -5.06
C ALA A 103 -31.81 5.78 -3.93
N ARG A 104 -31.86 4.89 -2.93
CA ARG A 104 -32.67 5.09 -1.69
C ARG A 104 -32.24 6.35 -0.94
N ASN A 105 -30.95 6.66 -0.93
CA ASN A 105 -30.38 7.90 -0.38
C ASN A 105 -30.43 9.12 -1.33
N GLN A 106 -31.26 9.05 -2.39
CA GLN A 106 -31.48 10.11 -3.39
C GLN A 106 -30.27 10.41 -4.31
N ILE A 107 -29.28 9.52 -4.33
CA ILE A 107 -28.09 9.63 -5.17
C ILE A 107 -28.24 8.65 -6.34
N PHE A 108 -28.21 9.15 -7.56
CA PHE A 108 -28.46 8.33 -8.74
C PHE A 108 -27.25 8.38 -9.67
N LEU A 109 -26.45 7.32 -9.70
CA LEU A 109 -25.41 7.15 -10.71
C LEU A 109 -26.02 6.49 -11.94
N ILE A 110 -26.36 7.30 -12.94
CA ILE A 110 -27.07 6.87 -14.16
C ILE A 110 -26.12 6.74 -15.35
N ASN A 111 -26.59 6.06 -16.40
CA ASN A 111 -25.90 5.94 -17.68
C ASN A 111 -26.59 6.76 -18.79
N GLU A 112 -26.00 6.77 -19.99
CA GLU A 112 -26.46 7.54 -21.14
C GLU A 112 -27.86 7.14 -21.64
N ARG A 113 -28.28 5.89 -21.38
CA ARG A 113 -29.59 5.37 -21.79
C ARG A 113 -30.71 5.78 -20.82
N GLN A 114 -30.35 6.38 -19.70
CA GLN A 114 -31.25 6.78 -18.62
C GLN A 114 -31.43 8.30 -18.51
N LEU A 115 -30.83 9.07 -19.43
CA LEU A 115 -30.87 10.53 -19.43
C LEU A 115 -32.25 11.07 -19.83
N SER A 116 -32.74 12.11 -19.15
CA SER A 116 -33.88 12.89 -19.64
C SER A 116 -33.51 13.67 -20.90
N VAL A 117 -34.50 14.00 -21.74
CA VAL A 117 -34.30 14.84 -22.95
C VAL A 117 -33.61 16.16 -22.62
N ASN A 118 -33.91 16.72 -21.45
CA ASN A 118 -33.27 17.93 -20.95
C ASN A 118 -31.79 17.70 -20.58
N GLN A 119 -31.49 16.64 -19.82
CA GLN A 119 -30.12 16.26 -19.44
C GLN A 119 -29.25 15.91 -20.65
N GLN A 120 -29.85 15.32 -21.69
CA GLN A 120 -29.22 15.05 -22.97
C GLN A 120 -28.69 16.33 -23.64
N ASN A 121 -29.55 17.35 -23.78
CA ASN A 121 -29.16 18.64 -24.34
C ASN A 121 -28.09 19.34 -23.49
N TRP A 122 -28.26 19.28 -22.16
CA TRP A 122 -27.28 19.81 -21.24
C TRP A 122 -25.91 19.13 -21.40
N LEU A 123 -25.88 17.80 -21.53
CA LEU A 123 -24.63 17.05 -21.70
C LEU A 123 -23.93 17.37 -23.02
N ARG A 124 -24.66 17.55 -24.13
CA ARG A 124 -24.04 17.97 -25.40
C ARG A 124 -23.38 19.34 -25.28
N HIS A 125 -24.03 20.28 -24.58
CA HIS A 125 -23.46 21.60 -24.31
C HIS A 125 -22.23 21.49 -23.41
N TYR A 126 -22.36 20.78 -22.27
CA TYR A 126 -21.26 20.54 -21.34
C TYR A 126 -20.06 19.88 -22.03
N PHE A 127 -20.31 18.87 -22.87
CA PHE A 127 -19.29 18.19 -23.65
C PHE A 127 -18.53 19.17 -24.56
N LYS A 128 -19.24 19.99 -25.34
CA LYS A 128 -18.62 20.94 -26.29
C LYS A 128 -17.79 22.02 -25.60
N GLN A 129 -18.22 22.49 -24.43
CA GLN A 129 -17.57 23.57 -23.68
C GLN A 129 -16.38 23.09 -22.85
N TYR A 130 -16.48 21.92 -22.21
CA TYR A 130 -15.51 21.49 -21.19
C TYR A 130 -14.74 20.22 -21.55
N LEU A 131 -15.35 19.27 -22.26
CA LEU A 131 -14.76 17.95 -22.47
C LEU A 131 -14.06 17.80 -23.81
N ARG A 132 -14.66 18.33 -24.89
CA ARG A 132 -14.21 18.14 -26.28
C ARG A 132 -12.74 18.50 -26.50
N GLN A 133 -12.24 19.54 -25.82
CA GLN A 133 -10.83 19.95 -25.91
C GLN A 133 -9.82 18.90 -25.40
N HIS A 134 -10.29 17.92 -24.63
CA HIS A 134 -9.49 16.84 -24.08
C HIS A 134 -9.70 15.50 -24.79
N ILE A 135 -10.67 15.42 -25.72
CA ILE A 135 -11.06 14.19 -26.40
C ILE A 135 -10.68 14.31 -27.87
N THR A 136 -9.67 13.56 -28.27
CA THR A 136 -9.24 13.44 -29.67
C THR A 136 -9.31 11.98 -30.10
N PRO A 137 -10.07 11.64 -31.15
CA PRO A 137 -10.11 10.28 -31.68
C PRO A 137 -8.75 9.82 -32.18
N ILE A 138 -8.34 8.62 -31.76
CA ILE A 138 -7.13 7.94 -32.23
C ILE A 138 -7.59 6.86 -33.21
N LEU A 139 -7.36 7.06 -34.49
CA LEU A 139 -7.77 6.09 -35.52
C LEU A 139 -6.87 4.86 -35.48
N ILE A 140 -7.45 3.66 -35.59
CA ILE A 140 -6.72 2.41 -35.69
C ILE A 140 -6.59 2.03 -37.16
N ASN A 141 -5.46 2.38 -37.76
CA ASN A 141 -5.08 2.01 -39.12
C ASN A 141 -4.08 0.83 -39.11
N PRO A 142 -3.81 0.18 -40.26
CA PRO A 142 -2.85 -0.93 -40.34
C PRO A 142 -1.43 -0.58 -39.84
N ASP A 143 -1.01 0.67 -39.99
CA ASP A 143 0.27 1.24 -39.57
C ASP A 143 0.26 1.81 -38.14
N THR A 144 -0.90 2.00 -37.53
CA THR A 144 -1.00 2.51 -36.15
C THR A 144 -0.43 1.50 -35.16
N ASP A 145 0.63 1.86 -34.45
CA ASP A 145 1.20 1.05 -33.37
C ASP A 145 0.72 1.56 -32.00
N LEU A 146 -0.26 0.86 -31.42
CA LEU A 146 -0.83 1.23 -30.12
C LEU A 146 0.21 1.07 -28.99
N VAL A 147 1.21 0.21 -29.13
CA VAL A 147 2.19 -0.05 -28.06
C VAL A 147 3.03 1.19 -27.77
N GLN A 148 3.26 2.07 -28.74
CA GLN A 148 4.15 3.22 -28.55
C GLN A 148 3.53 4.34 -27.71
N PHE A 149 2.23 4.60 -27.86
CA PHE A 149 1.61 5.79 -27.26
C PHE A 149 0.44 5.50 -26.33
N LEU A 150 -0.10 4.27 -26.31
CA LEU A 150 -1.22 3.95 -25.42
C LEU A 150 -0.74 3.98 -23.96
N LYS A 151 -1.38 4.84 -23.16
CA LYS A 151 -0.98 5.06 -21.78
C LYS A 151 -1.30 3.83 -20.93
N ASP A 152 -0.33 3.42 -20.12
CA ASP A 152 -0.56 2.37 -19.13
C ASP A 152 -1.62 2.81 -18.11
N ASP A 153 -2.51 1.89 -17.73
CA ASP A 153 -3.48 2.10 -16.67
C ASP A 153 -4.60 3.12 -16.97
N TYR A 154 -4.71 3.59 -18.21
CA TYR A 154 -5.82 4.43 -18.68
C TYR A 154 -6.97 3.57 -19.19
N THR A 155 -8.18 4.12 -19.10
CA THR A 155 -9.36 3.53 -19.76
C THR A 155 -9.51 4.17 -21.12
N TYR A 156 -9.77 3.34 -22.11
CA TYR A 156 -10.08 3.74 -23.49
C TYR A 156 -11.47 3.25 -23.85
N LEU A 157 -12.19 4.01 -24.68
CA LEU A 157 -13.36 3.52 -25.40
C LEU A 157 -12.91 3.19 -26.82
N ALA A 158 -12.94 1.91 -27.16
CA ALA A 158 -12.78 1.45 -28.53
C ALA A 158 -14.12 1.60 -29.25
N VAL A 159 -14.14 2.49 -30.24
CA VAL A 159 -15.30 2.88 -31.03
C VAL A 159 -15.28 2.12 -32.35
N GLU A 160 -16.42 1.54 -32.68
CA GLU A 160 -16.71 0.92 -33.96
C GLU A 160 -17.53 1.91 -34.79
N ILE A 161 -17.02 2.26 -35.97
CA ILE A 161 -17.63 3.19 -36.93
C ILE A 161 -18.10 2.36 -38.11
N ILE A 162 -19.41 2.12 -38.20
CA ILE A 162 -20.01 1.21 -39.17
C ILE A 162 -20.61 2.02 -40.32
N ARG A 163 -20.26 1.70 -41.56
CA ARG A 163 -20.88 2.23 -42.79
C ARG A 163 -21.07 1.09 -43.80
N GLY A 164 -22.30 0.63 -43.98
CA GLY A 164 -22.59 -0.62 -44.70
C GLY A 164 -21.78 -1.77 -44.12
N ASP A 165 -21.05 -2.48 -44.98
CA ASP A 165 -20.15 -3.58 -44.57
C ASP A 165 -18.77 -3.10 -44.13
N THR A 166 -18.48 -1.80 -44.19
CA THR A 166 -17.19 -1.24 -43.79
C THR A 166 -17.21 -0.87 -42.31
N ILE A 167 -16.25 -1.43 -41.56
CA ILE A 167 -16.04 -1.12 -40.15
C ILE A 167 -14.68 -0.45 -40.00
N ARG A 168 -14.67 0.73 -39.37
CA ARG A 168 -13.45 1.41 -38.92
C ARG A 168 -13.41 1.46 -37.40
N TYR A 169 -12.20 1.51 -36.86
CA TYR A 169 -12.00 1.55 -35.42
C TYR A 169 -11.26 2.81 -34.98
N ALA A 170 -11.66 3.35 -33.84
CA ALA A 170 -10.99 4.46 -33.18
C ALA A 170 -10.93 4.23 -31.67
N LEU A 171 -9.95 4.83 -30.99
CA LEU A 171 -9.90 4.87 -29.53
C LEU A 171 -10.20 6.29 -29.04
N LEU A 172 -10.94 6.39 -27.95
CA LEU A 172 -11.11 7.60 -27.16
C LEU A 172 -10.50 7.38 -25.79
N GLU A 173 -9.50 8.16 -25.43
CA GLU A 173 -8.95 8.18 -24.06
C GLU A 173 -9.96 8.79 -23.09
N ILE A 174 -10.19 8.17 -21.92
CA ILE A 174 -10.94 8.79 -20.83
C ILE A 174 -10.01 9.72 -20.03
N PRO A 175 -10.19 11.05 -20.06
CA PRO A 175 -9.24 12.01 -19.48
C PRO A 175 -9.51 12.24 -17.97
N SER A 176 -9.49 11.16 -17.17
CA SER A 176 -9.72 11.20 -15.72
C SER A 176 -8.65 12.00 -14.96
N ASP A 177 -7.50 12.26 -15.59
CA ASP A 177 -6.41 13.08 -15.06
C ASP A 177 -6.69 14.59 -15.14
N LYS A 178 -7.53 15.02 -16.09
CA LYS A 178 -7.84 16.43 -16.37
C LYS A 178 -9.24 16.83 -15.94
N VAL A 179 -10.17 15.88 -15.94
CA VAL A 179 -11.60 16.12 -15.71
C VAL A 179 -12.11 15.21 -14.59
N PRO A 180 -13.00 15.69 -13.69
CA PRO A 180 -13.62 14.83 -12.70
C PRO A 180 -14.39 13.69 -13.38
N ARG A 181 -14.10 12.45 -12.98
CA ARG A 181 -14.76 11.27 -13.55
C ARG A 181 -16.26 11.18 -13.25
N PHE A 182 -16.71 11.83 -12.17
CA PHE A 182 -18.12 11.91 -11.78
C PHE A 182 -18.64 13.32 -12.04
N VAL A 183 -19.60 13.47 -12.95
CA VAL A 183 -20.22 14.75 -13.28
C VAL A 183 -21.64 14.77 -12.75
N ASN A 184 -21.98 15.83 -12.00
CA ASN A 184 -23.34 16.04 -11.53
C ASN A 184 -24.22 16.54 -12.69
N LEU A 185 -25.36 15.91 -12.88
CA LEU A 185 -26.35 16.32 -13.86
C LEU A 185 -27.33 17.33 -13.26
N PRO A 186 -27.95 18.19 -14.09
CA PRO A 186 -29.03 19.04 -13.62
C PRO A 186 -30.18 18.15 -13.08
N PRO A 187 -30.73 18.47 -11.89
CA PRO A 187 -31.77 17.66 -11.28
C PRO A 187 -33.08 17.81 -12.06
N GLU A 188 -33.56 16.70 -12.62
CA GLU A 188 -34.91 16.60 -13.15
C GLU A 188 -35.93 16.54 -11.99
N ALA A 189 -37.18 16.95 -12.21
CA ALA A 189 -38.19 16.92 -11.16
C ALA A 189 -38.31 15.51 -10.52
N PRO A 190 -38.29 15.38 -9.17
CA PRO A 190 -38.19 16.44 -8.16
C PRO A 190 -36.74 16.88 -7.84
N ARG A 191 -36.57 18.16 -7.46
CA ARG A 191 -35.27 18.79 -7.08
C ARG A 191 -34.46 18.09 -5.99
N ARG A 192 -35.02 17.09 -5.31
CA ARG A 192 -34.34 16.27 -4.30
C ARG A 192 -33.37 15.26 -4.90
N ARG A 193 -33.54 14.88 -6.17
CA ARG A 193 -32.67 13.91 -6.85
C ARG A 193 -31.27 14.50 -7.03
N LYS A 194 -30.26 13.68 -6.80
CA LYS A 194 -28.85 14.01 -7.04
C LYS A 194 -28.32 13.10 -8.15
N PRO A 195 -28.69 13.36 -9.42
CA PRO A 195 -28.22 12.56 -10.53
C PRO A 195 -26.77 12.90 -10.85
N MET A 196 -25.99 11.87 -11.14
CA MET A 196 -24.61 11.95 -11.59
C MET A 196 -24.38 10.91 -12.67
N ILE A 197 -23.40 11.17 -13.52
CA ILE A 197 -23.03 10.30 -14.62
C ILE A 197 -21.50 10.16 -14.67
N LEU A 198 -21.03 8.98 -15.05
CA LEU A 198 -19.62 8.74 -15.34
C LEU A 198 -19.20 9.46 -16.62
N LEU A 199 -18.00 10.03 -16.61
CA LEU A 199 -17.36 10.64 -17.78
C LEU A 199 -17.35 9.69 -18.99
N ASP A 200 -17.09 8.40 -18.75
CA ASP A 200 -17.14 7.32 -19.73
C ASP A 200 -18.49 7.31 -20.49
N ASN A 201 -19.61 7.45 -19.77
CA ASN A 201 -20.95 7.46 -20.37
C ASN A 201 -21.29 8.79 -21.06
N ILE A 202 -20.67 9.90 -20.66
CA ILE A 202 -20.81 11.17 -21.40
C ILE A 202 -20.21 11.02 -22.79
N LEU A 203 -19.03 10.41 -22.91
CA LEU A 203 -18.40 10.16 -24.21
C LEU A 203 -19.23 9.20 -25.06
N ARG A 204 -19.78 8.14 -24.46
CA ARG A 204 -20.70 7.21 -25.14
C ARG A 204 -21.94 7.93 -25.68
N TYR A 205 -22.51 8.85 -24.91
CA TYR A 205 -23.65 9.65 -25.37
C TYR A 205 -23.27 10.62 -26.51
N CYS A 206 -22.05 11.17 -26.45
CA CYS A 206 -21.58 12.20 -27.38
C CYS A 206 -20.78 11.62 -28.57
N LEU A 207 -20.79 10.30 -28.82
CA LEU A 207 -20.07 9.70 -29.96
C LEU A 207 -20.45 10.37 -31.29
N ASP A 208 -21.73 10.62 -31.50
CA ASP A 208 -22.19 11.33 -32.71
C ASP A 208 -21.60 12.74 -32.82
N ASP A 209 -21.59 13.50 -31.71
CA ASP A 209 -21.00 14.85 -31.67
C ASP A 209 -19.47 14.83 -31.86
N ILE A 210 -18.81 13.70 -31.66
CA ILE A 210 -17.36 13.50 -31.87
C ILE A 210 -17.06 13.19 -33.33
N PHE A 211 -17.79 12.26 -33.95
CA PHE A 211 -17.40 11.69 -35.26
C PHE A 211 -18.11 12.34 -36.46
N LYS A 212 -19.33 12.88 -36.32
CA LYS A 212 -20.10 13.40 -37.48
C LYS A 212 -19.43 14.54 -38.26
N GLY A 213 -18.45 15.21 -37.66
CA GLY A 213 -17.72 16.28 -38.32
C GLY A 213 -16.79 15.81 -39.44
N PHE A 214 -16.38 14.54 -39.42
CA PHE A 214 -15.32 14.02 -40.29
C PHE A 214 -15.57 12.60 -40.83
N PHE A 215 -16.59 11.89 -40.34
CA PHE A 215 -16.88 10.51 -40.71
C PHE A 215 -18.35 10.35 -41.09
N ASP A 216 -18.59 9.62 -42.19
CA ASP A 216 -19.91 9.10 -42.54
C ASP A 216 -20.08 7.71 -41.92
N TYR A 217 -21.23 7.45 -41.30
CA TYR A 217 -21.55 6.18 -40.65
C TYR A 217 -23.06 5.97 -40.52
N ASP A 218 -23.46 4.71 -40.44
CA ASP A 218 -24.82 4.29 -40.11
C ASP A 218 -24.98 4.06 -38.59
N ALA A 219 -23.92 3.60 -37.94
CA ALA A 219 -23.92 3.33 -36.50
C ALA A 219 -22.54 3.55 -35.85
N LEU A 220 -22.57 3.92 -34.57
CA LEU A 220 -21.41 4.04 -33.70
C LEU A 220 -21.61 3.18 -32.46
N ASN A 221 -20.74 2.18 -32.27
CA ASN A 221 -20.69 1.40 -31.03
C ASN A 221 -19.43 1.76 -30.23
N ALA A 222 -19.47 1.61 -28.91
CA ALA A 222 -18.29 1.83 -28.08
C ALA A 222 -18.15 0.78 -27.00
N TYR A 223 -16.92 0.32 -26.80
CA TYR A 223 -16.57 -0.74 -25.88
C TYR A 223 -15.39 -0.30 -25.03
N SER A 224 -15.50 -0.38 -23.70
CA SER A 224 -14.39 0.01 -22.83
C SER A 224 -13.28 -1.02 -22.86
N MET A 225 -12.05 -0.54 -22.83
CA MET A 225 -10.86 -1.34 -22.60
C MET A 225 -9.88 -0.67 -21.65
N LYS A 226 -9.03 -1.48 -21.04
CA LYS A 226 -7.91 -1.06 -20.21
C LYS A 226 -6.73 -1.99 -20.48
N MET A 227 -5.55 -1.39 -20.63
CA MET A 227 -4.28 -2.12 -20.67
C MET A 227 -3.52 -1.87 -19.36
N THR A 228 -2.84 -2.92 -18.89
CA THR A 228 -1.94 -2.86 -17.75
C THR A 228 -0.61 -3.49 -18.14
N ARG A 229 0.48 -2.73 -17.99
CA ARG A 229 1.86 -3.16 -18.22
C ARG A 229 2.54 -3.60 -16.92
N ASP A 230 3.60 -4.38 -17.07
CA ASP A 230 4.46 -4.79 -15.96
C ASP A 230 5.12 -3.55 -15.32
N ALA A 231 5.33 -3.60 -14.01
CA ALA A 231 6.26 -2.67 -13.38
C ALA A 231 7.70 -3.04 -13.80
N GLU A 232 8.54 -2.04 -14.05
CA GLU A 232 9.92 -2.24 -14.52
C GLU A 232 10.68 -3.32 -13.71
N TYR A 233 11.47 -4.12 -14.44
CA TYR A 233 12.18 -5.31 -13.97
C TYR A 233 13.27 -4.94 -12.96
N ASP A 234 12.90 -4.86 -11.67
CA ASP A 234 13.85 -4.47 -10.60
C ASP A 234 13.83 -5.40 -9.37
N LEU A 235 12.68 -6.03 -9.04
CA LEU A 235 12.58 -6.90 -7.84
C LEU A 235 13.28 -8.26 -7.97
N VAL A 236 13.36 -8.80 -9.20
CA VAL A 236 13.99 -10.11 -9.43
C VAL A 236 15.51 -10.00 -9.31
N HIS A 237 16.08 -8.84 -9.66
CA HIS A 237 17.50 -8.53 -9.44
C HIS A 237 17.91 -8.61 -7.97
N GLU A 238 17.02 -8.30 -7.01
CA GLU A 238 17.34 -8.39 -5.57
C GLU A 238 17.61 -9.83 -5.10
N MET A 239 16.98 -10.84 -5.70
CA MET A 239 17.01 -12.23 -5.20
C MET A 239 17.89 -13.19 -6.01
N GLU A 240 18.19 -12.88 -7.28
CA GLU A 240 18.72 -13.86 -8.25
C GLU A 240 20.08 -13.46 -8.86
N ALA A 241 20.99 -12.88 -8.07
CA ALA A 241 22.32 -12.45 -8.54
C ALA A 241 23.11 -13.56 -9.25
N SER A 242 23.14 -14.79 -8.71
CA SER A 242 23.87 -15.92 -9.28
C SER A 242 23.16 -16.56 -10.48
N LEU A 243 21.83 -16.50 -10.53
CA LEU A 243 21.04 -17.05 -11.65
C LEU A 243 21.25 -16.18 -12.90
N MET A 244 21.33 -14.86 -12.71
CA MET A 244 21.35 -13.90 -13.82
C MET A 244 22.69 -13.81 -14.54
N GLU A 245 23.81 -14.08 -13.86
CA GLU A 245 25.13 -14.23 -14.49
C GLU A 245 25.15 -15.38 -15.51
N LEU A 246 24.32 -16.40 -15.30
CA LEU A 246 24.24 -17.61 -16.13
C LEU A 246 23.09 -17.57 -17.17
N MET A 247 22.26 -16.53 -17.17
CA MET A 247 21.07 -16.45 -18.04
C MET A 247 21.41 -16.04 -19.49
N SER A 248 20.77 -16.73 -20.44
CA SER A 248 20.88 -16.48 -21.88
C SER A 248 20.35 -15.09 -22.29
N SER A 249 20.89 -14.51 -23.36
CA SER A 249 20.46 -13.19 -23.87
C SER A 249 19.01 -13.17 -24.37
N SER A 250 18.51 -14.30 -24.90
CA SER A 250 17.12 -14.46 -25.34
C SER A 250 16.12 -14.45 -24.18
N LEU A 251 16.50 -14.99 -23.02
CA LEU A 251 15.71 -14.93 -21.81
C LEU A 251 15.68 -13.52 -21.19
N LYS A 252 16.83 -12.82 -21.21
CA LYS A 252 16.90 -11.40 -20.81
C LYS A 252 15.93 -10.55 -21.62
N GLN A 253 15.86 -10.75 -22.93
CA GLN A 253 14.91 -10.05 -23.80
C GLN A 253 13.44 -10.38 -23.45
N ARG A 254 13.10 -11.65 -23.18
CA ARG A 254 11.75 -12.08 -22.77
C ARG A 254 11.31 -11.56 -21.40
N LEU A 255 12.25 -11.20 -20.53
CA LEU A 255 11.96 -10.65 -19.19
C LEU A 255 11.78 -9.12 -19.21
N THR A 256 12.15 -8.46 -20.31
CA THR A 256 12.17 -7.01 -20.44
C THR A 256 10.84 -6.50 -21.03
N ALA A 257 9.87 -6.26 -20.15
CA ALA A 257 8.63 -5.48 -20.34
C ALA A 257 7.68 -5.91 -21.49
N GLU A 258 6.79 -6.86 -21.19
CA GLU A 258 5.61 -7.21 -22.01
C GLU A 258 4.30 -6.70 -21.34
N PRO A 259 3.23 -6.45 -22.11
CA PRO A 259 1.90 -6.18 -21.55
C PRO A 259 1.46 -7.35 -20.64
N VAL A 260 0.91 -7.07 -19.46
CA VAL A 260 0.58 -8.12 -18.48
C VAL A 260 -0.91 -8.48 -18.53
N ARG A 261 -1.76 -7.48 -18.75
CA ARG A 261 -3.21 -7.66 -18.73
C ARG A 261 -3.91 -6.72 -19.69
N PHE A 262 -4.83 -7.28 -20.46
CA PHE A 262 -5.76 -6.56 -21.31
C PHE A 262 -7.19 -6.90 -20.86
N VAL A 263 -7.92 -5.88 -20.40
CA VAL A 263 -9.31 -6.00 -19.98
C VAL A 263 -10.20 -5.29 -20.98
N TYR A 264 -11.29 -5.92 -21.38
CA TYR A 264 -12.23 -5.36 -22.34
C TYR A 264 -13.68 -5.67 -21.98
N GLN A 265 -14.61 -4.87 -22.49
CA GLN A 265 -16.04 -5.04 -22.24
C GLN A 265 -16.57 -6.36 -22.81
N ARG A 266 -17.36 -7.12 -22.06
CA ARG A 266 -17.87 -8.47 -22.44
C ARG A 266 -18.55 -8.55 -23.82
N ASP A 267 -19.25 -7.51 -24.25
CA ASP A 267 -20.00 -7.42 -25.53
C ASP A 267 -19.17 -6.86 -26.69
N MET A 268 -17.86 -6.68 -26.50
CA MET A 268 -16.94 -6.27 -27.56
C MET A 268 -16.91 -7.33 -28.69
N PRO A 269 -17.17 -6.95 -29.95
CA PRO A 269 -17.10 -7.87 -31.09
C PRO A 269 -15.73 -8.54 -31.17
N ASN A 270 -15.72 -9.86 -31.43
CA ASN A 270 -14.47 -10.63 -31.47
C ASN A 270 -13.48 -10.07 -32.52
N ALA A 271 -13.98 -9.53 -33.63
CA ALA A 271 -13.15 -8.86 -34.63
C ALA A 271 -12.35 -7.68 -34.04
N LEU A 272 -12.96 -6.84 -33.21
CA LEU A 272 -12.26 -5.74 -32.52
C LEU A 272 -11.28 -6.29 -31.46
N VAL A 273 -11.66 -7.36 -30.75
CA VAL A 273 -10.77 -8.01 -29.76
C VAL A 273 -9.49 -8.50 -30.43
N GLU A 274 -9.58 -9.17 -31.59
CA GLU A 274 -8.40 -9.64 -32.33
C GLU A 274 -7.58 -8.47 -32.89
N VAL A 275 -8.21 -7.40 -33.40
CA VAL A 275 -7.49 -6.18 -33.82
C VAL A 275 -6.66 -5.61 -32.66
N LEU A 276 -7.26 -5.48 -31.47
CA LEU A 276 -6.56 -4.96 -30.30
C LEU A 276 -5.48 -5.93 -29.81
N ARG A 277 -5.71 -7.24 -29.92
CA ARG A 277 -4.74 -8.27 -29.56
C ARG A 277 -3.48 -8.21 -30.41
N GLU A 278 -3.63 -8.07 -31.72
CA GLU A 278 -2.52 -7.91 -32.66
C GLU A 278 -1.79 -6.59 -32.41
N LYS A 279 -2.53 -5.49 -32.32
CA LYS A 279 -1.98 -4.13 -32.13
C LYS A 279 -1.29 -3.91 -30.79
N LEU A 280 -1.62 -4.69 -29.77
CA LEU A 280 -0.98 -4.65 -28.45
C LEU A 280 0.09 -5.73 -28.26
N THR A 281 0.37 -6.54 -29.28
CA THR A 281 1.38 -7.62 -29.23
C THR A 281 1.14 -8.60 -28.07
N ILE A 282 -0.11 -8.97 -27.83
CA ILE A 282 -0.48 -9.79 -26.67
C ILE A 282 -0.04 -11.25 -26.90
N SER A 283 0.88 -11.73 -26.06
CA SER A 283 1.44 -13.07 -26.09
C SER A 283 0.52 -14.13 -25.46
N ARG A 284 0.88 -15.41 -25.58
CA ARG A 284 0.17 -16.53 -24.92
C ARG A 284 0.22 -16.47 -23.39
N TYR A 285 1.16 -15.73 -22.82
CA TYR A 285 1.35 -15.64 -21.38
C TYR A 285 0.66 -14.41 -20.77
N ASP A 286 0.04 -13.57 -21.60
CA ASP A 286 -0.62 -12.34 -21.17
C ASP A 286 -2.09 -12.60 -20.87
N SER A 287 -2.61 -11.87 -19.89
CA SER A 287 -3.97 -12.08 -19.40
C SER A 287 -4.97 -11.26 -20.20
N ILE A 288 -5.68 -11.90 -21.13
CA ILE A 288 -6.84 -11.32 -21.82
C ILE A 288 -8.10 -11.66 -21.02
N VAL A 289 -8.77 -10.66 -20.46
CA VAL A 289 -9.91 -10.86 -19.55
C VAL A 289 -11.13 -10.05 -20.01
N PRO A 290 -12.24 -10.70 -20.40
CA PRO A 290 -13.50 -9.99 -20.57
C PRO A 290 -14.00 -9.53 -19.19
N GLY A 291 -14.35 -8.26 -19.08
CA GLY A 291 -14.78 -7.59 -17.85
C GLY A 291 -16.00 -6.70 -18.06
N GLY A 292 -16.42 -6.06 -16.98
CA GLY A 292 -17.58 -5.16 -16.98
C GLY A 292 -17.44 -3.94 -17.89
N ARG A 293 -18.51 -3.13 -17.92
CA ARG A 293 -18.61 -1.90 -18.74
C ARG A 293 -17.68 -0.77 -18.31
N TYR A 294 -17.24 -0.78 -17.06
CA TYR A 294 -16.41 0.28 -16.49
C TYR A 294 -15.10 -0.35 -16.01
N HIS A 295 -13.98 0.23 -16.42
CA HIS A 295 -12.64 -0.14 -15.94
C HIS A 295 -12.10 0.96 -15.03
N ASN A 296 -10.94 0.79 -14.40
CA ASN A 296 -10.37 1.78 -13.48
C ASN A 296 -11.32 2.16 -12.33
N PHE A 297 -11.97 1.20 -11.70
CA PHE A 297 -12.76 1.46 -10.50
C PHE A 297 -11.96 2.11 -9.36
N LYS A 298 -10.62 2.15 -9.43
CA LYS A 298 -9.76 2.95 -8.53
C LYS A 298 -10.19 4.41 -8.38
N ASP A 299 -10.83 5.00 -9.38
CA ASP A 299 -11.32 6.38 -9.30
C ASP A 299 -12.45 6.55 -8.27
N PHE A 300 -13.12 5.46 -7.89
CA PHE A 300 -14.11 5.45 -6.80
C PHE A 300 -13.48 5.68 -5.42
N ILE A 301 -12.15 5.57 -5.25
CA ILE A 301 -11.47 6.01 -4.01
C ILE A 301 -11.82 7.46 -3.70
N ASN A 302 -11.98 8.28 -4.74
CA ASN A 302 -12.34 9.69 -4.64
C ASN A 302 -13.83 9.95 -4.91
N PHE A 303 -14.68 8.92 -4.78
CA PHE A 303 -16.12 9.08 -5.03
C PHE A 303 -16.70 10.23 -4.19
N PRO A 304 -17.40 11.19 -4.83
CA PRO A 304 -17.85 12.40 -4.16
C PRO A 304 -19.01 12.10 -3.21
N ASN A 305 -19.01 12.73 -2.04
CA ASN A 305 -20.21 12.73 -1.19
C ASN A 305 -21.12 13.88 -1.59
N VAL A 306 -22.14 13.59 -2.39
CA VAL A 306 -23.21 14.56 -2.70
C VAL A 306 -24.34 14.53 -1.67
N GLY A 307 -24.35 13.60 -0.73
CA GLY A 307 -25.42 13.38 0.24
C GLY A 307 -25.26 14.18 1.54
N LYS A 308 -25.67 13.55 2.66
CA LYS A 308 -25.51 14.10 4.01
C LYS A 308 -24.21 13.57 4.66
N ALA A 309 -23.80 14.17 5.78
CA ALA A 309 -22.57 13.79 6.49
C ALA A 309 -22.58 12.36 7.04
N ASN A 310 -23.76 11.76 7.30
CA ASN A 310 -23.90 10.38 7.76
C ASN A 310 -23.44 9.33 6.74
N LEU A 311 -23.28 9.71 5.46
CA LEU A 311 -22.83 8.79 4.42
C LEU A 311 -21.31 8.63 4.37
N VAL A 312 -20.56 9.42 5.14
CA VAL A 312 -19.10 9.41 5.23
C VAL A 312 -18.69 9.19 6.68
N ASN A 313 -17.50 8.63 6.94
CA ASN A 313 -17.00 8.51 8.30
C ASN A 313 -16.85 9.90 8.94
N LYS A 314 -17.20 10.00 10.21
CA LYS A 314 -16.88 11.20 11.00
C LYS A 314 -15.36 11.36 11.06
N PRO A 315 -14.80 12.53 10.74
CA PRO A 315 -13.37 12.74 10.87
C PRO A 315 -12.98 12.59 12.34
N LEU A 316 -11.90 11.86 12.60
CA LEU A 316 -11.28 11.80 13.92
C LEU A 316 -10.16 12.84 13.93
N PRO A 317 -10.29 13.95 14.68
CA PRO A 317 -9.25 14.96 14.75
C PRO A 317 -7.96 14.34 15.25
N ARG A 318 -6.86 14.59 14.53
CA ARG A 318 -5.52 14.15 14.92
C ARG A 318 -5.10 14.91 16.17
N LEU A 319 -4.68 14.19 17.19
CA LEU A 319 -4.35 14.73 18.50
C LEU A 319 -2.94 15.30 18.50
N ARG A 320 -2.76 16.42 19.20
CA ARG A 320 -1.43 16.86 19.64
C ARG A 320 -1.01 15.97 20.81
N HIS A 321 0.24 15.54 20.80
CA HIS A 321 0.85 15.01 22.01
C HIS A 321 1.17 16.17 22.98
N ILE A 322 0.40 16.30 24.07
CA ILE A 322 0.43 17.42 25.02
C ILE A 322 1.81 17.58 25.66
N TRP A 323 2.59 16.51 25.75
CA TRP A 323 3.95 16.54 26.28
C TRP A 323 4.82 17.60 25.60
N PHE A 324 4.71 17.78 24.28
CA PHE A 324 5.47 18.78 23.54
C PHE A 324 5.03 20.23 23.83
N ASP A 325 3.83 20.42 24.36
CA ASP A 325 3.20 21.73 24.58
C ASP A 325 3.29 22.17 26.06
N LYS A 326 3.95 21.39 26.93
CA LYS A 326 4.17 21.75 28.33
C LYS A 326 5.05 22.98 28.47
N ALA A 327 4.61 23.97 29.25
CA ALA A 327 5.28 25.25 29.44
C ALA A 327 6.70 25.16 30.02
N GLN A 328 7.04 24.06 30.70
CA GLN A 328 8.40 23.82 31.21
C GLN A 328 9.41 23.57 30.09
N PHE A 329 8.98 23.16 28.90
CA PHE A 329 9.83 22.91 27.76
C PHE A 329 9.88 24.13 26.86
N ARG A 330 11.09 24.59 26.53
CA ARG A 330 11.27 25.74 25.64
C ARG A 330 11.13 25.36 24.16
N ASN A 331 11.45 24.12 23.82
CA ASN A 331 11.47 23.59 22.46
C ASN A 331 11.32 22.05 22.45
N GLY A 332 11.21 21.45 21.26
CA GLY A 332 11.00 20.01 21.12
C GLY A 332 12.16 19.15 21.65
N PHE A 333 13.40 19.65 21.63
CA PHE A 333 14.55 18.91 22.16
C PHE A 333 14.47 18.76 23.68
N ASP A 334 13.99 19.77 24.40
CA ASP A 334 13.83 19.69 25.85
C ASP A 334 12.82 18.60 26.23
N ALA A 335 11.71 18.51 25.50
CA ALA A 335 10.70 17.48 25.71
C ALA A 335 11.22 16.05 25.47
N ILE A 336 12.05 15.86 24.44
CA ILE A 336 12.63 14.54 24.07
C ILE A 336 13.80 14.16 25.00
N ARG A 337 14.56 15.15 25.49
CA ARG A 337 15.64 14.93 26.44
C ARG A 337 15.11 14.45 27.79
N GLU A 338 13.99 15.02 28.22
CA GLU A 338 13.34 14.67 29.50
C GLU A 338 12.80 13.23 29.49
N ARG A 339 12.14 12.83 28.39
CA ARG A 339 11.64 11.47 28.23
C ARG A 339 11.53 11.11 26.75
N ASP A 340 11.74 9.83 26.45
CA ASP A 340 11.39 9.27 25.15
C ASP A 340 9.90 9.52 24.84
N VAL A 341 9.64 9.82 23.56
CA VAL A 341 8.30 10.13 23.07
C VAL A 341 7.90 9.11 22.01
N LEU A 342 6.74 8.48 22.21
CA LEU A 342 6.13 7.59 21.23
C LEU A 342 4.83 8.18 20.70
N LEU A 343 4.84 8.57 19.43
CA LEU A 343 3.65 8.98 18.69
C LEU A 343 3.08 7.79 17.92
N TYR A 344 1.75 7.73 17.84
CA TYR A 344 1.03 6.73 17.04
C TYR A 344 0.08 7.41 16.05
N TYR A 345 0.39 7.32 14.77
CA TYR A 345 -0.42 7.87 13.69
C TYR A 345 -1.54 6.88 13.28
N PRO A 346 -2.62 7.34 12.65
CA PRO A 346 -2.99 8.74 12.43
C PRO A 346 -3.65 9.39 13.66
N TYR A 347 -3.71 8.70 14.81
CA TYR A 347 -4.29 9.19 16.06
C TYR A 347 -3.60 10.48 16.52
N HIS A 348 -2.27 10.51 16.44
CA HIS A 348 -1.48 11.72 16.60
C HIS A 348 -1.27 12.48 15.30
N THR A 349 -0.94 13.76 15.43
CA THR A 349 -0.47 14.58 14.32
C THR A 349 0.99 14.28 13.95
N PHE A 350 1.27 14.22 12.65
CA PHE A 350 2.63 14.15 12.11
C PHE A 350 3.36 15.50 12.22
N GLU A 351 2.63 16.56 12.58
CA GLU A 351 3.16 17.92 12.70
C GLU A 351 4.29 18.04 13.72
N HIS A 352 4.33 17.19 14.75
CA HIS A 352 5.41 17.19 15.74
C HIS A 352 6.78 16.87 15.13
N VAL A 353 6.83 15.89 14.22
CA VAL A 353 8.07 15.55 13.50
C VAL A 353 8.49 16.68 12.57
N LEU A 354 7.52 17.27 11.87
CA LEU A 354 7.78 18.39 10.95
C LEU A 354 8.29 19.62 11.70
N GLU A 355 7.68 19.95 12.83
CA GLU A 355 8.06 21.07 13.68
C GLU A 355 9.46 20.84 14.29
N LEU A 356 9.78 19.62 14.71
CA LEU A 356 11.13 19.29 15.20
C LEU A 356 12.20 19.45 14.12
N LEU A 357 11.96 18.95 12.90
CA LEU A 357 12.88 19.12 11.77
C LEU A 357 13.01 20.57 11.35
N ARG A 358 11.91 21.33 11.40
CA ARG A 358 11.92 22.79 11.17
C ARG A 358 12.77 23.49 12.23
N GLN A 359 12.57 23.20 13.52
CA GLN A 359 13.42 23.74 14.61
C GLN A 359 14.88 23.38 14.41
N ALA A 360 15.18 22.13 14.05
CA ALA A 360 16.55 21.69 13.79
C ALA A 360 17.23 22.44 12.65
N SER A 361 16.47 22.93 11.68
CA SER A 361 17.01 23.66 10.53
C SER A 361 17.58 25.04 10.86
N PHE A 362 17.14 25.68 11.95
CA PHE A 362 17.58 27.03 12.31
C PHE A 362 18.09 27.17 13.75
N ASP A 363 17.93 26.17 14.63
CA ASP A 363 18.50 26.21 15.98
C ASP A 363 20.03 26.39 15.90
N PRO A 364 20.60 27.49 16.46
CA PRO A 364 22.04 27.74 16.44
C PRO A 364 22.87 26.59 17.03
N SER A 365 22.34 25.88 18.03
CA SER A 365 23.03 24.78 18.70
C SER A 365 23.07 23.50 17.88
N VAL A 366 22.22 23.33 16.86
CA VAL A 366 22.27 22.15 16.00
C VAL A 366 23.52 22.20 15.13
N LEU A 367 24.20 21.05 15.00
CA LEU A 367 25.45 20.90 14.24
C LEU A 367 25.21 20.14 12.93
N ALA A 368 24.41 19.07 12.98
CA ALA A 368 24.22 18.17 11.84
C ALA A 368 22.85 17.51 11.87
N ILE A 369 22.33 17.21 10.69
CA ILE A 369 21.08 16.46 10.48
C ILE A 369 21.36 15.35 9.46
N LYS A 370 21.10 14.10 9.82
CA LYS A 370 21.03 12.97 8.87
C LYS A 370 19.59 12.49 8.77
N ILE A 371 19.08 12.25 7.56
CA ILE A 371 17.73 11.72 7.35
C ILE A 371 17.72 10.82 6.13
N ASN A 372 16.88 9.77 6.15
CA ASN A 372 16.64 8.96 4.96
C ASN A 372 15.21 9.14 4.44
N ILE A 373 15.11 9.18 3.12
CA ILE A 373 13.89 9.50 2.40
C ILE A 373 13.63 8.39 1.39
N TYR A 374 12.62 7.57 1.69
CA TYR A 374 12.18 6.48 0.82
C TYR A 374 11.22 6.97 -0.27
N ARG A 375 10.28 7.85 0.09
CA ARG A 375 9.30 8.47 -0.82
C ARG A 375 8.98 9.87 -0.34
N VAL A 376 9.09 10.86 -1.22
CA VAL A 376 8.76 12.26 -0.91
C VAL A 376 7.44 12.67 -1.56
N ALA A 377 6.62 13.41 -0.81
CA ALA A 377 5.51 14.12 -1.42
C ALA A 377 6.03 15.14 -2.44
N LYS A 378 5.23 15.44 -3.48
CA LYS A 378 5.57 16.42 -4.53
C LYS A 378 6.01 17.78 -3.99
N ASP A 379 5.53 18.18 -2.80
CA ASP A 379 5.91 19.39 -2.06
C ASP A 379 6.24 19.00 -0.61
N SER A 380 7.39 18.36 -0.39
CA SER A 380 7.76 17.86 0.94
C SER A 380 8.34 18.95 1.83
N ARG A 381 7.65 19.30 2.92
CA ARG A 381 8.13 20.28 3.93
C ARG A 381 9.43 19.84 4.61
N ILE A 382 9.72 18.54 4.59
CA ILE A 382 10.97 17.97 5.10
C ILE A 382 12.14 18.37 4.21
N ILE A 383 11.98 18.30 2.89
CA ILE A 383 13.06 18.68 1.96
C ILE A 383 13.39 20.16 2.13
N ASP A 384 12.38 21.02 2.20
CA ASP A 384 12.59 22.46 2.42
C ASP A 384 13.30 22.73 3.76
N SER A 385 12.97 21.97 4.82
CA SER A 385 13.67 22.07 6.10
C SER A 385 15.14 21.65 6.01
N MET A 386 15.47 20.63 5.20
CA MET A 386 16.85 20.21 4.97
C MET A 386 17.64 21.23 4.15
N ILE A 387 17.00 21.88 3.17
CA ILE A 387 17.58 22.98 2.40
C ILE A 387 17.89 24.17 3.32
N HIS A 388 16.93 24.59 4.15
CA HIS A 388 17.16 25.67 5.12
C HIS A 388 18.27 25.33 6.12
N ALA A 389 18.36 24.07 6.57
CA ALA A 389 19.44 23.63 7.45
C ALA A 389 20.82 23.78 6.78
N ALA A 390 20.94 23.42 5.50
CA ALA A 390 22.18 23.59 4.76
C ALA A 390 22.56 25.07 4.60
N HIS A 391 21.59 25.94 4.27
CA HIS A 391 21.81 27.38 4.20
C HIS A 391 22.22 28.00 5.55
N ASN A 392 21.72 27.47 6.67
CA ASN A 392 22.13 27.88 8.02
C ASN A 392 23.46 27.24 8.49
N GLY A 393 24.21 26.61 7.58
CA GLY A 393 25.55 26.07 7.84
C GLY A 393 25.56 24.74 8.60
N LYS A 394 24.42 24.05 8.71
CA LYS A 394 24.36 22.73 9.36
C LYS A 394 24.93 21.68 8.41
N LYS A 395 25.61 20.66 8.94
CA LYS A 395 26.01 19.51 8.11
C LYS A 395 24.80 18.62 7.85
N VAL A 396 24.21 18.74 6.67
CA VAL A 396 23.02 17.97 6.28
C VAL A 396 23.41 16.80 5.39
N THR A 397 22.95 15.61 5.75
CA THR A 397 23.09 14.39 4.94
C THR A 397 21.71 13.80 4.68
N VAL A 398 21.37 13.63 3.41
CA VAL A 398 20.09 13.05 3.00
C VAL A 398 20.35 11.79 2.20
N VAL A 399 19.86 10.66 2.70
CA VAL A 399 19.88 9.39 1.99
C VAL A 399 18.59 9.30 1.15
N VAL A 400 18.70 9.21 -0.17
CA VAL A 400 17.57 9.16 -1.10
C VAL A 400 17.51 7.79 -1.77
N GLU A 401 16.35 7.14 -1.69
CA GLU A 401 16.08 5.90 -2.42
C GLU A 401 15.64 6.24 -3.86
N LEU A 402 16.53 6.10 -4.85
CA LEU A 402 16.17 6.34 -6.25
C LEU A 402 15.29 5.22 -6.83
N GLN A 403 15.37 4.01 -6.29
CA GLN A 403 14.64 2.85 -6.80
C GLN A 403 13.26 2.67 -6.14
N ALA A 404 12.72 3.75 -5.55
CA ALA A 404 11.40 3.75 -4.97
C ALA A 404 10.34 3.79 -6.07
N ARG A 405 9.68 2.64 -6.26
CA ARG A 405 8.64 2.44 -7.27
C ARG A 405 7.61 3.56 -7.35
N PHE A 406 7.41 4.07 -8.56
CA PHE A 406 6.45 5.11 -8.98
C PHE A 406 6.81 6.55 -8.58
N ASP A 407 7.95 6.77 -7.93
CA ASP A 407 8.40 8.07 -7.44
C ASP A 407 9.85 8.41 -7.93
N GLU A 408 10.39 7.64 -8.88
CA GLU A 408 11.79 7.71 -9.30
C GLU A 408 12.16 9.10 -9.88
N GLU A 409 11.37 9.60 -10.83
CA GLU A 409 11.57 10.93 -11.42
C GLU A 409 11.53 12.05 -10.38
N ALA A 410 10.63 11.93 -9.40
CA ALA A 410 10.51 12.91 -8.31
C ALA A 410 11.74 12.88 -7.41
N ASN A 411 12.24 11.69 -7.06
CA ASN A 411 13.43 11.55 -6.22
C ASN A 411 14.70 12.06 -6.92
N ILE A 412 14.83 11.87 -8.23
CA ILE A 412 15.94 12.44 -9.03
C ILE A 412 15.89 13.97 -9.00
N HIS A 413 14.71 14.56 -9.22
CA HIS A 413 14.54 16.02 -9.16
C HIS A 413 14.92 16.59 -7.79
N TRP A 414 14.49 15.93 -6.71
CA TRP A 414 14.81 16.34 -5.35
C TRP A 414 16.30 16.25 -5.02
N ALA A 415 16.98 15.21 -5.49
CA ALA A 415 18.42 15.05 -5.30
C ALA A 415 19.21 16.22 -5.89
N LYS A 416 18.81 16.71 -7.07
CA LYS A 416 19.41 17.90 -7.69
C LYS A 416 19.24 19.14 -6.81
N ARG A 417 18.00 19.43 -6.39
CA ARG A 417 17.70 20.60 -5.53
C ARG A 417 18.46 20.57 -4.19
N LEU A 418 18.55 19.39 -3.57
CA LEU A 418 19.29 19.21 -2.31
C LEU A 418 20.79 19.48 -2.50
N THR A 419 21.38 18.92 -3.55
CA THR A 419 22.82 19.07 -3.83
C THR A 419 23.18 20.52 -4.12
N GLU A 420 22.37 21.24 -4.90
CA GLU A 420 22.53 22.68 -5.18
C GLU A 420 22.50 23.54 -3.90
N ALA A 421 21.72 23.14 -2.89
CA ALA A 421 21.64 23.82 -1.60
C ALA A 421 22.82 23.52 -0.64
N GLY A 422 23.75 22.63 -1.03
CA GLY A 422 24.88 22.22 -0.19
C GLY A 422 24.61 21.01 0.71
N VAL A 423 23.53 20.26 0.46
CA VAL A 423 23.22 19.02 1.18
C VAL A 423 24.08 17.87 0.62
N HIS A 424 24.64 17.04 1.50
CA HIS A 424 25.33 15.82 1.10
C HIS A 424 24.32 14.69 0.81
N VAL A 425 24.01 14.48 -0.47
CA VAL A 425 23.06 13.45 -0.92
C VAL A 425 23.77 12.11 -1.09
N ILE A 426 23.16 11.05 -0.56
CA ILE A 426 23.65 9.66 -0.68
C ILE A 426 22.55 8.83 -1.33
N PHE A 427 22.92 8.04 -2.33
CA PHE A 427 22.00 7.14 -3.01
C PHE A 427 22.14 5.71 -2.47
N SER A 428 21.04 4.95 -2.52
CA SER A 428 21.07 3.50 -2.26
C SER A 428 21.99 2.79 -3.25
N ALA A 429 22.70 1.77 -2.77
CA ALA A 429 23.47 0.90 -3.65
C ALA A 429 22.50 0.07 -4.52
N PRO A 430 22.86 -0.24 -5.79
CA PRO A 430 22.03 -1.08 -6.64
C PRO A 430 21.66 -2.40 -5.95
N GLY A 431 20.37 -2.71 -5.87
CA GLY A 431 19.86 -3.95 -5.27
C GLY A 431 19.74 -3.93 -3.74
N LEU A 432 20.06 -2.83 -3.05
CA LEU A 432 19.91 -2.69 -1.60
C LEU A 432 19.01 -1.50 -1.23
N LYS A 433 17.71 -1.77 -1.09
CA LYS A 433 16.72 -0.72 -0.80
C LYS A 433 16.70 -0.30 0.65
N ILE A 434 16.55 0.99 0.90
CA ILE A 434 16.55 1.57 2.25
C ILE A 434 15.11 1.85 2.69
N HIS A 435 14.56 0.91 3.45
CA HIS A 435 13.18 0.96 3.93
C HIS A 435 13.06 1.31 5.42
N ALA A 436 14.16 1.47 6.15
CA ALA A 436 14.15 2.13 7.46
C ALA A 436 13.59 3.57 7.37
N LYS A 437 13.17 4.16 8.50
CA LYS A 437 12.74 5.57 8.56
C LYS A 437 13.31 6.29 9.76
N LEU A 438 14.43 6.93 9.52
CA LEU A 438 15.35 7.44 10.50
C LEU A 438 15.65 8.91 10.21
N PHE A 439 15.75 9.69 11.26
CA PHE A 439 16.60 10.86 11.23
C PHE A 439 17.41 10.94 12.52
N LEU A 440 18.53 11.65 12.44
CA LEU A 440 19.46 11.87 13.53
C LEU A 440 19.88 13.34 13.53
N ILE A 441 19.60 14.03 14.63
CA ILE A 441 19.99 15.42 14.86
C ILE A 441 21.11 15.42 15.89
N SER A 442 22.24 16.05 15.58
CA SER A 442 23.32 16.28 16.55
C SER A 442 23.32 17.75 16.94
N ARG A 443 23.23 18.03 18.24
CA ARG A 443 23.11 19.37 18.82
C ARG A 443 24.14 19.56 19.93
N LYS A 444 24.72 20.74 20.03
CA LYS A 444 25.64 21.13 21.11
C LYS A 444 24.84 21.63 22.30
N GLU A 445 24.93 20.95 23.44
CA GLU A 445 24.28 21.34 24.68
C GLU A 445 25.33 21.36 25.80
N ASN A 446 25.53 22.52 26.44
CA ASN A 446 26.48 22.71 27.55
C ASN A 446 27.92 22.19 27.28
N GLY A 447 28.36 22.25 26.02
CA GLY A 447 29.70 21.78 25.60
C GLY A 447 29.71 20.39 24.98
N GLU A 448 28.72 19.55 25.27
CA GLU A 448 28.61 18.18 24.77
C GLU A 448 27.78 18.06 23.50
N VAL A 449 28.04 17.03 22.70
CA VAL A 449 27.23 16.72 21.51
C VAL A 449 26.16 15.69 21.88
N VAL A 450 24.95 16.19 22.08
CA VAL A 450 23.76 15.37 22.33
C VAL A 450 23.13 14.99 20.99
N ARG A 451 22.62 13.76 20.88
CA ARG A 451 21.97 13.25 19.67
C ARG A 451 20.51 12.97 19.97
N TYR A 452 19.66 13.34 19.02
CA TYR A 452 18.24 13.06 19.02
C TYR A 452 17.92 12.22 17.79
N ALA A 453 17.35 11.04 18.01
CA ALA A 453 17.02 10.11 16.94
C ALA A 453 15.51 9.97 16.80
N HIS A 454 15.08 9.80 15.55
CA HIS A 454 13.76 9.32 15.21
C HIS A 454 13.85 7.93 14.62
N ILE A 455 12.94 7.04 15.02
CA ILE A 455 12.77 5.75 14.40
C ILE A 455 11.27 5.51 14.14
N GLY A 456 10.92 5.42 12.86
CA GLY A 456 9.55 5.24 12.41
C GLY A 456 9.30 3.86 11.81
N THR A 457 8.09 3.34 12.02
CA THR A 457 7.61 2.15 11.30
C THR A 457 7.11 2.50 9.89
N GLY A 458 6.75 3.77 9.66
CA GLY A 458 6.16 4.30 8.43
C GLY A 458 7.02 5.35 7.73
N ASN A 459 6.70 5.63 6.46
CA ASN A 459 7.42 6.64 5.67
C ASN A 459 7.14 8.08 6.13
N PHE A 460 8.09 8.98 5.85
CA PHE A 460 7.93 10.42 6.09
C PHE A 460 7.03 11.08 5.04
N ASN A 461 5.77 10.63 4.93
CA ASN A 461 4.82 11.16 3.96
C ASN A 461 3.57 11.69 4.67
N GLU A 462 3.32 12.99 4.48
CA GLU A 462 2.27 13.76 5.15
C GLU A 462 0.85 13.29 4.81
N LYS A 463 0.68 12.69 3.62
CA LYS A 463 -0.60 12.12 3.16
C LYS A 463 -0.82 10.73 3.75
N THR A 464 0.19 9.84 3.69
CA THR A 464 0.07 8.47 4.22
C THR A 464 -0.09 8.47 5.73
N ALA A 465 0.55 9.41 6.46
CA ALA A 465 0.38 9.55 7.91
C ALA A 465 -1.06 9.86 8.38
N ARG A 466 -2.00 10.13 7.46
CA ARG A 466 -3.43 10.30 7.74
C ARG A 466 -4.25 9.03 7.49
N LEU A 467 -3.71 8.11 6.71
CA LEU A 467 -4.38 6.88 6.27
C LEU A 467 -3.79 5.64 6.95
N TYR A 468 -2.50 5.68 7.31
CA TYR A 468 -1.72 4.54 7.76
C TYR A 468 -1.53 4.63 9.27
N THR A 469 -1.56 3.49 9.96
CA THR A 469 -1.17 3.43 11.36
C THR A 469 0.33 3.23 11.47
N ASP A 470 1.04 4.13 12.14
CA ASP A 470 2.50 4.09 12.21
C ASP A 470 3.01 4.68 13.52
N TYR A 471 4.03 4.04 14.10
CA TYR A 471 4.74 4.57 15.26
C TYR A 471 5.89 5.48 14.83
N SER A 472 6.18 6.45 15.69
CA SER A 472 7.31 7.35 15.60
C SER A 472 7.90 7.51 16.99
N LEU A 473 9.06 6.88 17.22
CA LEU A 473 9.85 7.02 18.43
C LEU A 473 10.80 8.20 18.26
N LEU A 474 10.78 9.14 19.21
CA LEU A 474 11.74 10.23 19.35
C LEU A 474 12.48 10.03 20.67
N THR A 475 13.81 9.95 20.61
CA THR A 475 14.65 9.59 21.77
C THR A 475 15.97 10.36 21.78
N ALA A 476 16.44 10.69 22.98
CA ALA A 476 17.80 11.19 23.24
C ALA A 476 18.69 10.11 23.90
N ASP A 477 18.20 8.88 24.07
CA ASP A 477 18.92 7.80 24.74
C ASP A 477 20.20 7.43 23.97
N ALA A 478 21.34 7.51 24.64
CA ALA A 478 22.65 7.23 24.03
C ALA A 478 22.76 5.80 23.48
N ARG A 479 22.06 4.83 24.07
CA ARG A 479 22.05 3.43 23.62
C ARG A 479 21.47 3.34 22.21
N ILE A 480 20.33 3.98 21.97
CA ILE A 480 19.64 3.97 20.68
C ILE A 480 20.28 4.97 19.70
N THR A 481 20.59 6.19 20.12
CA THR A 481 21.09 7.25 19.23
C THR A 481 22.47 6.93 18.64
N ASN A 482 23.33 6.23 19.39
CA ASN A 482 24.61 5.74 18.87
C ASN A 482 24.42 4.63 17.82
N GLU A 483 23.42 3.76 17.99
CA GLU A 483 23.10 2.72 17.01
C GLU A 483 22.52 3.33 15.73
N VAL A 484 21.62 4.31 15.83
CA VAL A 484 21.09 5.04 14.65
C VAL A 484 22.22 5.75 13.90
N ARG A 485 23.20 6.32 14.62
CA ARG A 485 24.42 6.85 14.00
C ARG A 485 25.19 5.77 13.24
N ARG A 486 25.34 4.57 13.82
CA ARG A 486 25.96 3.42 13.16
C ARG A 486 25.19 3.01 11.90
N VAL A 487 23.85 3.02 11.92
CA VAL A 487 23.03 2.73 10.73
C VAL A 487 23.32 3.71 9.60
N PHE A 488 23.35 5.02 9.87
CA PHE A 488 23.74 5.98 8.84
C PHE A 488 25.14 5.69 8.31
N ASN A 489 26.14 5.52 9.19
CA ASN A 489 27.51 5.21 8.75
C ASN A 489 27.61 3.91 7.94
N PHE A 490 26.79 2.90 8.26
CA PHE A 490 26.65 1.66 7.51
C PHE A 490 26.09 1.91 6.11
N ILE A 491 25.10 2.80 5.96
CA ILE A 491 24.59 3.21 4.66
C ILE A 491 25.67 3.94 3.84
N GLU A 492 26.45 4.83 4.46
CA GLU A 492 27.52 5.57 3.74
C GLU A 492 28.68 4.67 3.35
N ASN A 493 28.99 3.65 4.15
CA ASN A 493 30.11 2.75 3.92
C ASN A 493 29.77 1.31 4.37
N PRO A 494 29.04 0.55 3.54
CA PRO A 494 28.57 -0.79 3.91
C PRO A 494 29.69 -1.84 3.95
N TYR A 495 30.87 -1.54 3.42
CA TYR A 495 32.01 -2.48 3.39
C TYR A 495 32.73 -2.61 4.74
N ARG A 496 32.48 -1.69 5.68
CA ARG A 496 33.04 -1.81 7.04
C ARG A 496 32.20 -2.77 7.87
N PRO A 497 32.84 -3.65 8.68
CA PRO A 497 32.10 -4.49 9.61
C PRO A 497 31.38 -3.60 10.64
N VAL A 498 30.09 -3.85 10.83
CA VAL A 498 29.26 -3.13 11.81
C VAL A 498 28.49 -4.14 12.65
N THR A 499 28.38 -3.86 13.94
CA THR A 499 27.57 -4.60 14.90
C THR A 499 26.56 -3.67 15.57
N PHE A 500 25.45 -4.26 15.99
CA PHE A 500 24.36 -3.58 16.68
C PHE A 500 23.96 -4.42 17.90
N ASP A 501 23.91 -3.79 19.06
CA ASP A 501 23.62 -4.42 20.34
C ASP A 501 22.12 -4.32 20.69
N TYR A 502 21.42 -3.31 20.15
CA TYR A 502 20.02 -3.03 20.48
C TYR A 502 19.12 -3.12 19.23
N LEU A 503 19.49 -2.42 18.16
CA LEU A 503 18.74 -2.36 16.92
C LEU A 503 18.85 -3.68 16.15
N MET A 504 17.70 -4.11 15.65
CA MET A 504 17.65 -5.10 14.59
C MET A 504 17.81 -4.37 13.26
N VAL A 505 18.88 -4.65 12.53
CA VAL A 505 19.21 -3.99 11.26
C VAL A 505 19.34 -5.05 10.18
N SER A 506 18.45 -4.98 9.18
CA SER A 506 18.56 -5.83 7.99
C SER A 506 19.59 -5.26 7.02
N PRO A 507 20.32 -6.09 6.26
CA PRO A 507 20.41 -7.54 6.38
C PRO A 507 21.49 -8.03 7.36
N GLN A 508 21.98 -7.14 8.25
CA GLN A 508 23.16 -7.39 9.07
C GLN A 508 22.94 -8.41 10.20
N ASN A 509 21.86 -8.29 10.97
CA ASN A 509 21.62 -9.14 12.14
C ASN A 509 20.19 -9.67 12.27
N SER A 510 19.26 -9.26 11.40
CA SER A 510 17.82 -9.54 11.54
C SER A 510 17.48 -11.01 11.68
N ARG A 511 17.94 -11.87 10.75
CA ARG A 511 17.64 -13.31 10.81
C ARG A 511 18.17 -13.94 12.08
N ARG A 512 19.43 -13.66 12.43
CA ARG A 512 20.08 -14.18 13.63
C ARG A 512 19.32 -13.76 14.89
N LEU A 513 19.03 -12.46 15.05
CA LEU A 513 18.38 -11.94 16.25
C LEU A 513 16.95 -12.48 16.41
N LEU A 514 16.18 -12.57 15.31
CA LEU A 514 14.83 -13.14 15.34
C LEU A 514 14.87 -14.62 15.73
N TYR A 515 15.78 -15.40 15.15
CA TYR A 515 15.92 -16.82 15.50
C TYR A 515 16.32 -16.98 16.97
N GLU A 516 17.30 -16.22 17.46
CA GLU A 516 17.72 -16.26 18.86
C GLU A 516 16.58 -15.88 19.83
N MET A 517 15.70 -14.96 19.46
CA MET A 517 14.54 -14.60 20.28
C MET A 517 13.48 -15.71 20.29
N VAL A 518 13.16 -16.29 19.13
CA VAL A 518 12.21 -17.42 19.04
C VAL A 518 12.74 -18.66 19.77
N ASP A 519 14.01 -18.99 19.55
CA ASP A 519 14.66 -20.17 20.14
C ASP A 519 14.75 -20.04 21.68
N ARG A 520 14.84 -18.80 22.21
CA ARG A 520 14.76 -18.55 23.65
C ARG A 520 13.36 -18.81 24.22
N GLU A 521 12.31 -18.40 23.53
CA GLU A 521 10.92 -18.71 23.94
C GLU A 521 10.67 -20.22 23.93
N ILE A 522 11.19 -20.93 22.91
CA ILE A 522 11.18 -22.40 22.84
C ILE A 522 11.85 -23.02 24.07
N ALA A 523 13.06 -22.57 24.41
CA ALA A 523 13.79 -23.09 25.55
C ALA A 523 13.04 -22.83 26.88
N ASN A 524 12.42 -21.66 27.03
CA ASN A 524 11.60 -21.33 28.19
C ASN A 524 10.36 -22.25 28.30
N ALA A 525 9.63 -22.46 27.20
CA ALA A 525 8.46 -23.34 27.17
C ALA A 525 8.79 -24.79 27.53
N GLN A 526 9.89 -25.32 26.99
CA GLN A 526 10.37 -26.67 27.29
C GLN A 526 10.76 -26.84 28.77
N GLN A 527 11.14 -25.75 29.44
CA GLN A 527 11.43 -25.72 30.88
C GLN A 527 10.20 -25.40 31.74
N GLY A 528 9.02 -25.19 31.14
CA GLY A 528 7.80 -24.80 31.85
C GLY A 528 7.79 -23.34 32.35
N LEU A 529 8.71 -22.51 31.85
CA LEU A 529 8.75 -21.08 32.15
C LEU A 529 7.75 -20.29 31.28
N PRO A 530 7.31 -19.09 31.73
CA PRO A 530 6.50 -18.20 30.92
C PRO A 530 7.17 -17.91 29.58
N SER A 531 6.45 -18.21 28.50
CA SER A 531 6.91 -18.00 27.12
C SER A 531 5.77 -17.43 26.28
N GLY A 532 6.13 -16.79 25.17
CA GLY A 532 5.14 -16.23 24.27
C GLY A 532 5.73 -15.39 23.16
N ILE A 533 5.11 -15.47 21.98
CA ILE A 533 5.47 -14.68 20.81
C ILE A 533 4.21 -13.96 20.32
N THR A 534 4.22 -12.63 20.29
CA THR A 534 3.13 -11.85 19.72
C THR A 534 3.65 -10.92 18.63
N LEU A 535 3.12 -11.07 17.42
CA LEU A 535 3.58 -10.34 16.25
C LEU A 535 2.43 -9.56 15.61
N LYS A 536 2.66 -8.28 15.36
CA LYS A 536 1.85 -7.45 14.48
C LYS A 536 2.64 -7.17 13.22
N LEU A 537 2.15 -7.63 12.08
CA LEU A 537 2.85 -7.56 10.79
C LEU A 537 1.89 -7.14 9.67
N ASN A 538 2.44 -6.59 8.58
CA ASN A 538 1.66 -6.50 7.34
C ASN A 538 1.71 -7.83 6.60
N ASN A 539 2.88 -8.49 6.58
CA ASN A 539 3.09 -9.76 5.88
C ASN A 539 3.98 -10.73 6.67
N LEU A 540 3.65 -12.02 6.62
CA LEU A 540 4.40 -13.15 7.18
C LEU A 540 4.56 -14.22 6.08
N VAL A 541 5.73 -14.28 5.47
CA VAL A 541 6.00 -15.12 4.27
C VAL A 541 7.36 -15.82 4.31
N ASP A 542 8.34 -15.31 5.05
CA ASP A 542 9.68 -15.90 5.09
C ASP A 542 9.63 -17.35 5.60
N LYS A 543 10.14 -18.28 4.80
CA LYS A 543 10.07 -19.71 5.08
C LYS A 543 10.74 -20.04 6.42
N GLY A 544 11.97 -19.60 6.62
CA GLY A 544 12.72 -19.93 7.83
C GLY A 544 12.10 -19.36 9.12
N LEU A 545 11.53 -18.17 9.06
CA LEU A 545 10.80 -17.60 10.19
C LEU A 545 9.46 -18.30 10.46
N VAL A 546 8.72 -18.70 9.41
CA VAL A 546 7.49 -19.51 9.58
C VAL A 546 7.82 -20.86 10.21
N ASP A 547 8.87 -21.53 9.75
CA ASP A 547 9.32 -22.82 10.29
C ASP A 547 9.70 -22.69 11.77
N ARG A 548 10.33 -21.56 12.15
CA ARG A 548 10.64 -21.25 13.55
C ARG A 548 9.40 -21.01 14.39
N LEU A 549 8.34 -20.38 13.85
CA LEU A 549 7.06 -20.24 14.56
C LEU A 549 6.33 -21.58 14.72
N TYR A 550 6.40 -22.47 13.73
CA TYR A 550 5.90 -23.85 13.88
C TYR A 550 6.68 -24.59 14.97
N ALA A 551 8.02 -24.51 14.98
CA ALA A 551 8.83 -25.10 16.05
C ALA A 551 8.48 -24.54 17.44
N ALA A 552 8.20 -23.23 17.53
CA ALA A 552 7.75 -22.60 18.76
C ALA A 552 6.41 -23.16 19.24
N SER A 553 5.42 -23.24 18.35
CA SER A 553 4.11 -23.81 18.66
C SER A 553 4.21 -25.26 19.11
N SER A 554 4.91 -26.12 18.37
CA SER A 554 5.09 -27.54 18.72
C SER A 554 5.86 -27.72 20.05
N SER A 555 6.62 -26.72 20.49
CA SER A 555 7.31 -26.72 21.79
C SER A 555 6.47 -26.14 22.94
N GLY A 556 5.20 -25.81 22.69
CA GLY A 556 4.28 -25.28 23.70
C GLY A 556 4.29 -23.75 23.86
N VAL A 557 5.01 -23.01 23.00
CA VAL A 557 5.02 -21.54 23.03
C VAL A 557 3.70 -21.00 22.48
N PRO A 558 2.98 -20.13 23.23
CA PRO A 558 1.82 -19.43 22.70
C PRO A 558 2.23 -18.40 21.64
N VAL A 559 1.65 -18.47 20.43
CA VAL A 559 1.94 -17.54 19.34
C VAL A 559 0.68 -16.78 18.91
N ASN A 560 0.68 -15.45 19.05
CA ASN A 560 -0.42 -14.58 18.61
C ASN A 560 0.02 -13.72 17.41
N LEU A 561 -0.69 -13.84 16.29
CA LEU A 561 -0.36 -13.16 15.06
C LEU A 561 -1.50 -12.22 14.64
N LEU A 562 -1.16 -10.96 14.39
CA LEU A 562 -2.01 -9.99 13.74
C LEU A 562 -1.37 -9.62 12.39
N VAL A 563 -1.82 -10.29 11.33
CA VAL A 563 -1.28 -10.12 9.97
C VAL A 563 -2.37 -9.59 9.06
N ARG A 564 -2.29 -8.30 8.68
CA ARG A 564 -3.34 -7.73 7.82
C ARG A 564 -3.31 -8.26 6.38
N GLY A 565 -2.12 -8.51 5.82
CA GLY A 565 -1.90 -8.81 4.41
C GLY A 565 -1.67 -10.29 4.16
N MET A 566 -0.51 -10.62 3.59
CA MET A 566 -0.13 -12.00 3.26
C MET A 566 0.33 -12.75 4.50
N CYS A 567 -0.21 -13.94 4.70
CA CYS A 567 0.26 -14.93 5.67
C CYS A 567 0.40 -16.28 4.96
N SER A 568 1.63 -16.77 4.81
CA SER A 568 1.89 -18.13 4.31
C SER A 568 1.78 -19.19 5.40
N LEU A 569 1.95 -18.79 6.67
CA LEU A 569 1.75 -19.65 7.83
C LEU A 569 0.28 -20.08 7.93
N ILE A 570 0.08 -21.36 8.23
CA ILE A 570 -1.22 -21.97 8.46
C ILE A 570 -1.40 -22.21 9.97
N PRO A 571 -2.33 -21.52 10.65
CA PRO A 571 -2.61 -21.77 12.06
C PRO A 571 -3.50 -23.01 12.25
N ASN A 572 -3.47 -23.60 13.46
CA ASN A 572 -4.29 -24.74 13.87
C ASN A 572 -4.11 -26.02 13.01
N LEU A 573 -2.88 -26.30 12.57
CA LEU A 573 -2.51 -27.61 12.04
C LEU A 573 -2.11 -28.53 13.20
N GLU A 574 -2.75 -29.68 13.27
CA GLU A 574 -2.52 -30.69 14.32
C GLU A 574 -1.04 -31.07 14.40
N GLY A 575 -0.45 -30.90 15.59
CA GLY A 575 0.95 -31.20 15.89
C GLY A 575 1.96 -30.16 15.39
N ILE A 576 1.53 -29.15 14.64
CA ILE A 576 2.41 -28.17 13.97
C ILE A 576 2.15 -26.75 14.47
N SER A 577 0.89 -26.32 14.52
CA SER A 577 0.51 -24.94 14.83
C SER A 577 -0.70 -24.83 15.76
N ASP A 578 -0.88 -25.81 16.65
CA ASP A 578 -1.97 -25.87 17.65
C ASP A 578 -2.00 -24.64 18.58
N ASN A 579 -0.83 -24.07 18.88
CA ASN A 579 -0.68 -22.93 19.78
C ASN A 579 -0.58 -21.59 19.04
N ILE A 580 -0.87 -21.57 17.73
CA ILE A 580 -0.81 -20.35 16.90
C ILE A 580 -2.21 -19.82 16.64
N ARG A 581 -2.51 -18.65 17.21
CA ARG A 581 -3.72 -17.88 16.91
C ARG A 581 -3.39 -16.75 15.95
N ALA A 582 -3.96 -16.78 14.75
CA ALA A 582 -3.75 -15.75 13.74
C ALA A 582 -5.05 -15.03 13.35
N ILE A 583 -5.03 -13.70 13.39
CA ILE A 583 -6.13 -12.83 12.98
C ILE A 583 -5.63 -11.73 12.04
N SER A 584 -6.58 -11.05 11.41
CA SER A 584 -6.36 -9.89 10.56
C SER A 584 -7.41 -8.83 10.81
N ILE A 585 -6.99 -7.57 10.85
CA ILE A 585 -7.88 -6.41 10.91
C ILE A 585 -7.70 -5.60 9.64
N VAL A 586 -8.83 -5.38 8.95
CA VAL A 586 -8.97 -4.45 7.83
C VAL A 586 -10.11 -3.51 8.21
N ASP A 587 -9.83 -2.22 8.27
CA ASP A 587 -10.76 -1.19 8.73
C ASP A 587 -10.42 0.15 8.02
N ARG A 588 -10.95 1.27 8.50
CA ARG A 588 -10.77 2.63 7.97
C ARG A 588 -9.31 3.00 7.76
N TYR A 589 -8.47 2.80 8.77
CA TYR A 589 -7.03 3.02 8.66
C TYR A 589 -6.34 1.76 8.16
N LEU A 590 -5.33 1.97 7.34
CA LEU A 590 -4.49 0.91 6.83
C LEU A 590 -3.48 0.57 7.91
N GLU A 591 -3.66 -0.59 8.57
CA GLU A 591 -2.69 -1.09 9.53
C GLU A 591 -1.31 -1.20 8.84
N HIS A 592 -0.29 -0.52 9.35
CA HIS A 592 1.02 -0.46 8.67
C HIS A 592 2.20 -0.66 9.63
N ASP A 593 2.04 -0.26 10.89
CA ASP A 593 3.02 -0.48 11.94
C ASP A 593 3.26 -1.97 12.19
N ARG A 594 4.52 -2.28 12.55
CA ARG A 594 4.93 -3.64 12.91
C ARG A 594 5.52 -3.66 14.30
N VAL A 595 5.13 -4.65 15.08
CA VAL A 595 5.53 -4.84 16.47
C VAL A 595 5.90 -6.29 16.70
N TYR A 596 7.02 -6.53 17.37
CA TYR A 596 7.42 -7.87 17.82
C TYR A 596 7.48 -7.90 19.34
N ILE A 597 6.81 -8.88 19.96
CA ILE A 597 6.76 -9.03 21.41
C ILE A 597 7.19 -10.46 21.74
N PHE A 598 8.16 -10.57 22.63
CA PHE A 598 8.65 -11.85 23.18
C PHE A 598 8.51 -11.82 24.70
N GLU A 599 8.00 -12.89 25.31
CA GLU A 599 7.75 -12.98 26.75
C GLU A 599 9.04 -12.90 27.58
N ASN A 600 10.09 -13.55 27.08
CA ASN A 600 11.45 -13.53 27.61
C ASN A 600 11.50 -13.82 29.12
N GLY A 601 10.77 -14.87 29.55
CA GLY A 601 10.73 -15.33 30.94
C GLY A 601 10.01 -14.38 31.91
N GLY A 602 9.26 -13.40 31.40
CA GLY A 602 8.49 -12.42 32.17
C GLY A 602 8.95 -10.97 31.98
N ASP A 603 10.20 -10.74 31.55
CA ASP A 603 10.64 -9.40 31.13
C ASP A 603 10.43 -9.22 29.63
N LYS A 604 9.19 -8.88 29.26
CA LYS A 604 8.76 -8.76 27.86
C LYS A 604 9.68 -7.83 27.08
N LYS A 605 10.14 -8.28 25.92
CA LYS A 605 10.86 -7.46 24.93
C LYS A 605 9.89 -7.02 23.84
N VAL A 606 9.76 -5.70 23.65
CA VAL A 606 8.86 -5.10 22.65
C VAL A 606 9.69 -4.32 21.65
N TYR A 607 9.56 -4.67 20.37
CA TYR A 607 10.23 -4.01 19.26
C TYR A 607 9.23 -3.33 18.34
N LEU A 608 9.55 -2.12 17.87
CA LEU A 608 8.85 -1.45 16.77
C LEU A 608 9.70 -1.56 15.50
N SER A 609 9.10 -1.96 14.38
CA SER A 609 9.85 -2.36 13.18
C SER A 609 9.35 -1.71 11.88
N SER A 610 10.29 -1.45 10.97
CA SER A 610 10.00 -1.15 9.57
C SER A 610 9.98 -2.39 8.65
N ALA A 611 10.34 -3.58 9.15
CA ALA A 611 10.40 -4.84 8.39
C ALA A 611 9.16 -5.71 8.61
N ASP A 612 8.60 -6.24 7.52
CA ASP A 612 7.75 -7.43 7.60
C ASP A 612 8.60 -8.71 7.73
N TRP A 613 7.98 -9.83 8.09
CA TRP A 613 8.65 -11.13 8.08
C TRP A 613 8.59 -11.74 6.66
N MET A 614 9.28 -11.09 5.73
CA MET A 614 9.49 -11.57 4.37
C MET A 614 10.98 -11.54 4.04
N THR A 615 11.46 -12.50 3.25
CA THR A 615 12.89 -12.66 2.95
C THR A 615 13.55 -11.37 2.45
N ARG A 616 12.91 -10.62 1.55
CA ARG A 616 13.39 -9.30 1.09
C ARG A 616 13.61 -8.28 2.22
N ASN A 617 12.79 -8.29 3.25
CA ASN A 617 12.89 -7.37 4.38
C ASN A 617 13.97 -7.83 5.38
N ILE A 618 14.29 -9.13 5.42
CA ILE A 618 15.27 -9.69 6.35
C ILE A 618 16.68 -9.69 5.75
N ASP A 619 16.82 -10.04 4.46
CA ASP A 619 18.12 -10.34 3.85
C ASP A 619 18.54 -9.40 2.71
N TYR A 620 17.62 -8.59 2.15
CA TYR A 620 17.90 -7.81 0.93
C TYR A 620 17.60 -6.31 1.02
N ARG A 621 17.19 -5.82 2.20
CA ARG A 621 16.83 -4.40 2.41
C ARG A 621 17.41 -3.89 3.71
N ILE A 622 17.66 -2.59 3.77
CA ILE A 622 17.97 -1.90 5.02
C ILE A 622 16.68 -1.56 5.74
N GLU A 623 16.42 -2.32 6.81
CA GLU A 623 15.28 -2.15 7.72
C GLU A 623 15.81 -1.95 9.13
N VAL A 624 15.02 -1.30 9.99
CA VAL A 624 15.36 -1.14 11.40
C VAL A 624 14.19 -1.52 12.28
N ALA A 625 14.46 -2.31 13.32
CA ALA A 625 13.57 -2.45 14.47
C ALA A 625 14.27 -2.02 15.76
N THR A 626 13.52 -1.36 16.64
CA THR A 626 14.02 -0.76 17.88
C THR A 626 13.35 -1.35 19.10
N PRO A 627 14.10 -1.80 20.11
CA PRO A 627 13.52 -2.19 21.39
C PRO A 627 13.03 -0.97 22.17
N LEU A 628 11.87 -1.08 22.81
CA LEU A 628 11.38 -0.06 23.74
C LEU A 628 12.03 -0.24 25.11
N LEU A 629 13.04 0.59 25.38
CA LEU A 629 13.80 0.57 26.64
C LEU A 629 13.03 1.24 27.78
N ASP A 630 12.22 2.26 27.48
CA ASP A 630 11.34 2.91 28.44
C ASP A 630 10.14 1.99 28.77
N PRO A 631 9.96 1.58 30.03
CA PRO A 631 8.88 0.69 30.44
C PRO A 631 7.48 1.31 30.26
N HIS A 632 7.33 2.64 30.32
CA HIS A 632 6.05 3.32 30.09
C HIS A 632 5.65 3.24 28.62
N LEU A 633 6.60 3.45 27.70
CA LEU A 633 6.34 3.30 26.27
C LEU A 633 6.10 1.84 25.91
N LYS A 634 6.85 0.92 26.53
CA LYS A 634 6.63 -0.52 26.43
C LYS A 634 5.20 -0.90 26.81
N GLN A 635 4.72 -0.45 27.97
CA GLN A 635 3.36 -0.72 28.43
C GLN A 635 2.31 -0.12 27.50
N ARG A 636 2.51 1.11 27.01
CA ARG A 636 1.60 1.74 26.05
C ARG A 636 1.38 0.89 24.79
N VAL A 637 2.44 0.30 24.25
CA VAL A 637 2.34 -0.57 23.08
C VAL A 637 1.64 -1.88 23.41
N LEU A 638 1.89 -2.45 24.59
CA LEU A 638 1.17 -3.65 25.06
C LEU A 638 -0.33 -3.38 25.17
N ASP A 639 -0.74 -2.26 25.77
CA ASP A 639 -2.16 -1.88 25.88
C ASP A 639 -2.83 -1.76 24.50
N ILE A 640 -2.14 -1.14 23.52
CA ILE A 640 -2.64 -1.02 22.15
C ILE A 640 -2.77 -2.39 21.48
N ILE A 641 -1.79 -3.27 21.67
CA ILE A 641 -1.80 -4.63 21.14
C ILE A 641 -2.94 -5.45 21.76
N ASP A 642 -3.19 -5.31 23.05
CA ASP A 642 -4.33 -5.93 23.73
C ASP A 642 -5.66 -5.44 23.15
N ILE A 643 -5.81 -4.13 22.91
CA ILE A 643 -6.98 -3.57 22.24
C ILE A 643 -7.16 -4.21 20.85
N LEU A 644 -6.08 -4.33 20.06
CA LEU A 644 -6.13 -4.95 18.73
C LEU A 644 -6.57 -6.42 18.78
N PHE A 645 -6.01 -7.25 19.67
CA PHE A 645 -6.40 -8.66 19.79
C PHE A 645 -7.77 -8.88 20.47
N SER A 646 -8.29 -7.85 21.14
CA SER A 646 -9.65 -7.81 21.70
C SER A 646 -10.74 -7.42 20.70
N ASP A 647 -10.37 -7.05 19.46
CA ASP A 647 -11.33 -6.65 18.44
C ASP A 647 -12.35 -7.78 18.12
N THR A 648 -13.61 -7.39 18.06
CA THR A 648 -14.76 -8.29 17.80
C THR A 648 -15.70 -7.73 16.73
N VAL A 649 -15.22 -6.78 15.94
CA VAL A 649 -16.01 -6.11 14.88
C VAL A 649 -15.33 -6.25 13.52
N LYS A 650 -14.03 -5.99 13.45
CA LYS A 650 -13.22 -5.97 12.23
C LYS A 650 -12.15 -7.06 12.18
N ALA A 651 -11.91 -7.78 13.26
CA ALA A 651 -11.03 -8.94 13.25
C ALA A 651 -11.64 -10.10 12.45
N ARG A 652 -10.85 -10.67 11.55
CA ARG A 652 -11.12 -11.92 10.83
C ARG A 652 -10.07 -12.96 11.21
N TYR A 653 -10.44 -14.24 11.23
CA TYR A 653 -9.48 -15.33 11.36
C TYR A 653 -8.67 -15.51 10.07
N ILE A 654 -7.43 -15.96 10.25
CA ILE A 654 -6.63 -16.55 9.18
C ILE A 654 -6.75 -18.07 9.34
N ASP A 655 -7.07 -18.78 8.27
CA ASP A 655 -7.23 -20.24 8.26
C ASP A 655 -6.73 -20.82 6.93
N LYS A 656 -6.59 -22.16 6.88
CA LYS A 656 -6.08 -22.86 5.69
C LYS A 656 -7.03 -22.74 4.49
N GLU A 657 -8.32 -22.54 4.74
CA GLU A 657 -9.36 -22.36 3.72
C GLU A 657 -9.34 -20.97 3.10
N LEU A 658 -8.68 -20.00 3.75
CA LEU A 658 -8.74 -18.57 3.43
C LEU A 658 -10.19 -18.03 3.49
N SER A 659 -10.93 -18.41 4.53
CA SER A 659 -12.38 -18.17 4.64
C SER A 659 -12.77 -16.74 4.99
N ASN A 660 -11.83 -15.95 5.55
CA ASN A 660 -12.06 -14.58 6.01
C ASN A 660 -13.25 -14.45 7.00
N ARG A 661 -13.53 -15.48 7.79
CA ARG A 661 -14.58 -15.46 8.82
C ARG A 661 -14.26 -14.42 9.89
N TYR A 662 -15.26 -13.62 10.24
CA TYR A 662 -15.14 -12.66 11.35
C TYR A 662 -14.97 -13.40 12.69
N VAL A 663 -14.15 -12.81 13.57
CA VAL A 663 -13.97 -13.30 14.94
C VAL A 663 -15.27 -13.13 15.71
N PRO A 664 -15.89 -14.20 16.24
CA PRO A 664 -17.10 -14.09 17.02
C PRO A 664 -16.83 -13.37 18.34
N ARG A 665 -17.74 -12.48 18.71
CA ARG A 665 -17.66 -11.73 19.97
C ARG A 665 -17.79 -12.64 21.19
N GLY A 666 -18.70 -13.62 21.14
CA GLY A 666 -19.13 -14.37 22.33
C GLY A 666 -19.70 -13.41 23.38
N ASN A 667 -19.40 -13.66 24.66
CA ASN A 667 -19.80 -12.81 25.79
C ASN A 667 -18.85 -11.61 26.04
N ARG A 668 -17.82 -11.44 25.20
CA ARG A 668 -16.86 -10.33 25.34
C ARG A 668 -17.48 -8.99 24.92
N ARG A 669 -16.85 -7.89 25.32
CA ARG A 669 -17.26 -6.54 24.91
C ARG A 669 -17.20 -6.40 23.40
N LYS A 670 -18.11 -5.60 22.83
CA LYS A 670 -18.03 -5.19 21.43
C LYS A 670 -16.93 -4.14 21.29
N VAL A 671 -15.82 -4.49 20.66
CA VAL A 671 -14.64 -3.63 20.52
C VAL A 671 -14.30 -3.49 19.04
N ARG A 672 -14.14 -2.26 18.59
CA ARG A 672 -13.54 -1.91 17.28
C ARG A 672 -12.21 -1.23 17.56
N ALA A 673 -11.11 -1.90 17.28
CA ALA A 673 -9.78 -1.53 17.77
C ALA A 673 -9.41 -0.10 17.38
N GLN A 674 -9.58 0.32 16.13
CA GLN A 674 -9.19 1.68 15.71
C GLN A 674 -9.94 2.79 16.46
N LEU A 675 -11.19 2.56 16.86
CA LEU A 675 -11.92 3.53 17.69
C LEU A 675 -11.46 3.49 19.15
N ALA A 676 -11.30 2.29 19.71
CA ALA A 676 -10.83 2.13 21.08
C ALA A 676 -9.40 2.65 21.28
N ILE A 677 -8.53 2.50 20.28
CA ILE A 677 -7.18 3.09 20.27
C ILE A 677 -7.27 4.61 20.22
N TYR A 678 -8.15 5.18 19.39
CA TYR A 678 -8.35 6.64 19.39
C TYR A 678 -8.76 7.15 20.77
N ASP A 679 -9.69 6.47 21.44
CA ASP A 679 -10.14 6.82 22.79
C ASP A 679 -9.02 6.66 23.83
N TYR A 680 -8.23 5.59 23.74
CA TYR A 680 -7.06 5.36 24.59
C TYR A 680 -6.00 6.46 24.43
N ILE A 681 -5.62 6.79 23.18
CA ILE A 681 -4.68 7.89 22.95
C ILE A 681 -5.28 9.21 23.45
N LYS A 682 -6.58 9.46 23.21
CA LYS A 682 -7.25 10.66 23.69
C LYS A 682 -7.28 10.77 25.22
N SER A 683 -7.32 9.66 25.95
CA SER A 683 -7.22 9.68 27.41
C SER A 683 -5.81 9.98 27.90
N LEU A 684 -4.77 9.64 27.12
CA LEU A 684 -3.39 10.02 27.42
C LEU A 684 -3.13 11.51 27.15
N GLU A 685 -3.88 12.11 26.23
CA GLU A 685 -3.79 13.52 25.86
C GLU A 685 -4.87 14.38 26.56
N GLN A 686 -5.21 14.06 27.81
CA GLN A 686 -5.99 14.97 28.66
C GLN A 686 -5.03 15.92 29.40
N PRO A 687 -5.45 17.16 29.71
CA PRO A 687 -4.67 18.04 30.58
C PRO A 687 -4.36 17.33 31.90
N GLU A 688 -3.10 17.39 32.32
CA GLU A 688 -2.64 16.83 33.59
C GLU A 688 -3.21 17.54 34.82
#